data_AF-A0A399XVP9-F1
#
_entry.id   AF-A0A399XVP9-F1
#
_cell.length_a   1.000
_cell.length_b   1.000
_cell.length_c   1.000
_cell.angle_alpha   90.00
_cell.angle_beta   90.00
_cell.angle_gamma   90.00
#
_symmetry.space_group_name_H-M   'P 1'
#
loop_
_entity.id
_entity.type
_entity.pdbx_description
1 polymer ?
#
loop_
_entity_poly.entity_id
_entity_poly.type
_entity_poly.pdbx_seq_one_letter_code
_entity_poly.pdbx_strand_id
1 'polypeptide(L)'
;MADAILEAATERYLDVVKSYSPVTASQLGLHERDGELDVLDAGTASAEARDLSGLLRTLGKASHLFDPDDQIDAAVLTSMIQTRLLELESERQWERNPDRHLEVLLEGAFALVQRDYAPLATRAKCLTDRLTAGVGLLQNMRSTISDPPSLWVENAIATAEAGPRFLEGPVAALAEQLSTSGSESLASELMRASQEISNQLVATATWMRDDLLPRASGHWAAGEELMAARLIREHGLALTPAEVMEAGRQLVDEVSARLEEEAGEECRARGIEGGWRELLEVLKSNCPEPAELLPLYQSEMERSLEWVQGAGVAPVPQDSPLIVEATPVFLRHLVPFAAYSPPGPFESMQSGFFWITPPESPEAMRDHCVGTPPLIAAHEGYPGHHLQLSLANQLDRTLRRLQWSTLLIEGWGFYCEQLLADSGIGGSEAKLLGLKDQLWRACRVVLDVGIHSGEMGFDEAVEMLVEVAGLELEGAEAEVRRYTSSPGYQLCYAMGKRAITELRESARTRLGASFDIGLFHKALLGYGSIPPALFADHLLASVEPAGEGGRDGIGPPAQLAGDPGGSARDKLLARITAINERCWLAIWKYDIEFELWEMALDATGGSYGMSEVSAEELAELVELAEESGGWYVDLCEAPLDDQVLTFMPLDEWRERWREIGGEVRARRISDQGSD
;
A
#
# COMPACT_ATOMS: atom_id res chain seq x y z
N MET A 1 5.04 -30.73 2.67
CA MET A 1 3.72 -30.90 1.99
C MET A 1 3.03 -29.56 1.93
N ALA A 2 3.02 -28.78 3.03
CA ALA A 2 2.52 -27.41 3.06
C ALA A 2 3.28 -26.47 2.11
N ASP A 3 4.62 -26.51 2.13
CA ASP A 3 5.51 -25.69 1.29
C ASP A 3 5.19 -25.88 -0.20
N ALA A 4 5.01 -27.14 -0.63
CA ALA A 4 4.66 -27.48 -2.00
C ALA A 4 3.26 -26.97 -2.42
N ILE A 5 2.33 -26.78 -1.49
CA ILE A 5 1.00 -26.22 -1.77
C ILE A 5 1.12 -24.70 -1.98
N LEU A 6 1.87 -24.02 -1.11
CA LEU A 6 2.07 -22.58 -1.19
C LEU A 6 2.90 -22.19 -2.41
N GLU A 7 3.94 -22.97 -2.72
CA GLU A 7 4.75 -22.82 -3.94
C GLU A 7 3.89 -22.98 -5.19
N ALA A 8 3.09 -24.05 -5.29
CA ALA A 8 2.18 -24.26 -6.41
C ALA A 8 1.10 -23.16 -6.53
N ALA A 9 0.61 -22.63 -5.41
CA ALA A 9 -0.33 -21.50 -5.40
C ALA A 9 0.35 -20.22 -5.91
N THR A 10 1.61 -20.00 -5.54
CA THR A 10 2.43 -18.86 -5.99
C THR A 10 2.70 -18.93 -7.49
N GLU A 11 3.12 -20.09 -8.01
CA GLU A 11 3.32 -20.32 -9.45
C GLU A 11 2.04 -20.06 -10.23
N ARG A 12 0.90 -20.56 -9.74
CA ARG A 12 -0.38 -20.35 -10.38
C ARG A 12 -0.85 -18.89 -10.31
N TYR A 13 -0.55 -18.17 -9.24
CA TYR A 13 -0.79 -16.72 -9.18
C TYR A 13 0.04 -15.97 -10.24
N LEU A 14 1.32 -16.31 -10.39
CA LEU A 14 2.17 -15.75 -11.45
C LEU A 14 1.63 -16.07 -12.85
N ASP A 15 1.10 -17.27 -13.06
CA ASP A 15 0.44 -17.64 -14.33
C ASP A 15 -0.81 -16.79 -14.60
N VAL A 16 -1.60 -16.47 -13.57
CA VAL A 16 -2.73 -15.54 -13.68
C VAL A 16 -2.22 -14.15 -14.07
N VAL A 17 -1.22 -13.60 -13.38
CA VAL A 17 -0.63 -12.28 -13.71
C VAL A 17 -0.14 -12.25 -15.15
N LYS A 18 0.66 -13.24 -15.58
CA LYS A 18 1.14 -13.32 -16.97
C LYS A 18 0.00 -13.44 -17.97
N SER A 19 -1.10 -14.11 -17.61
CA SER A 19 -2.23 -14.37 -18.51
C SER A 19 -3.10 -13.14 -18.74
N TYR A 20 -3.41 -12.42 -17.67
CA TYR A 20 -4.39 -11.32 -17.68
C TYR A 20 -3.77 -9.92 -17.66
N SER A 21 -2.53 -9.79 -17.15
CA SER A 21 -1.82 -8.52 -16.99
C SER A 21 -0.39 -8.57 -17.55
N PRO A 22 -0.21 -8.79 -18.87
CA PRO A 22 1.12 -8.85 -19.49
C PRO A 22 1.94 -7.56 -19.29
N VAL A 23 1.32 -6.39 -19.13
CA VAL A 23 2.05 -5.14 -18.82
C VAL A 23 2.69 -5.22 -17.43
N THR A 24 1.92 -5.64 -16.43
CA THR A 24 2.43 -5.86 -15.07
C THR A 24 3.49 -6.95 -15.04
N ALA A 25 3.33 -8.03 -15.81
CA ALA A 25 4.36 -9.07 -15.93
C ALA A 25 5.70 -8.50 -16.43
N SER A 26 5.69 -7.64 -17.45
CA SER A 26 6.92 -6.96 -17.90
C SER A 26 7.54 -6.08 -16.82
N GLN A 27 6.73 -5.34 -16.05
CA GLN A 27 7.22 -4.49 -14.95
C GLN A 27 7.88 -5.32 -13.84
N LEU A 28 7.38 -6.54 -13.62
CA LEU A 28 7.96 -7.50 -12.67
C LEU A 28 9.28 -8.11 -13.17
N GLY A 29 9.62 -7.97 -14.45
CA GLY A 29 10.77 -8.63 -15.09
C GLY A 29 10.44 -9.98 -15.74
N LEU A 30 9.15 -10.27 -15.97
CA LEU A 30 8.68 -11.49 -16.64
C LEU A 30 8.40 -11.20 -18.11
N HIS A 31 9.38 -11.50 -18.96
CA HIS A 31 9.45 -11.00 -20.33
C HIS A 31 8.84 -11.94 -21.40
N GLU A 32 8.10 -12.97 -20.99
CA GLU A 32 7.54 -13.94 -21.94
C GLU A 32 6.44 -13.36 -22.85
N ARG A 33 5.79 -12.27 -22.43
CA ARG A 33 4.64 -11.66 -23.12
C ARG A 33 4.78 -10.14 -23.30
N ASP A 34 6.01 -9.64 -23.43
CA ASP A 34 6.29 -8.20 -23.59
C ASP A 34 5.62 -7.55 -24.81
N GLY A 35 5.27 -8.33 -25.84
CA GLY A 35 4.57 -7.83 -27.03
C GLY A 35 3.06 -7.63 -26.85
N GLU A 36 2.51 -8.00 -25.68
CA GLU A 36 1.07 -8.06 -25.43
C GLU A 36 0.60 -6.94 -24.48
N LEU A 37 -0.69 -6.61 -24.56
CA LEU A 37 -1.37 -5.64 -23.69
C LEU A 37 -2.51 -6.34 -22.93
N ASP A 38 -2.86 -5.79 -21.78
CA ASP A 38 -3.99 -6.21 -20.97
C ASP A 38 -5.29 -6.07 -21.76
N VAL A 39 -6.25 -6.98 -21.53
CA VAL A 39 -7.59 -6.91 -22.12
C VAL A 39 -8.56 -6.41 -21.06
N LEU A 40 -9.06 -5.19 -21.24
CA LEU A 40 -9.95 -4.52 -20.29
C LEU A 40 -11.41 -4.67 -20.74
N ASP A 41 -12.05 -5.76 -20.31
CA ASP A 41 -13.48 -6.00 -20.49
C ASP A 41 -14.06 -6.91 -19.40
N ALA A 42 -15.40 -6.97 -19.35
CA ALA A 42 -16.13 -7.74 -18.34
C ALA A 42 -15.86 -9.25 -18.42
N GLY A 43 -15.61 -9.79 -19.62
CA GLY A 43 -15.36 -11.21 -19.83
C GLY A 43 -14.03 -11.63 -19.23
N THR A 44 -13.00 -10.82 -19.47
CA THR A 44 -11.64 -10.98 -18.96
C THR A 44 -11.61 -10.78 -17.44
N ALA A 45 -12.23 -9.70 -16.94
CA ALA A 45 -12.34 -9.44 -15.50
C ALA A 45 -13.02 -10.61 -14.75
N SER A 46 -14.11 -11.14 -15.30
CA SER A 46 -14.82 -12.30 -14.71
C SER A 46 -14.01 -13.60 -14.80
N ALA A 47 -13.18 -13.77 -15.83
CA ALA A 47 -12.31 -14.94 -15.96
C ALA A 47 -11.18 -14.91 -14.92
N GLU A 48 -10.51 -13.75 -14.80
CA GLU A 48 -9.46 -13.52 -13.81
C GLU A 48 -9.99 -13.72 -12.38
N ALA A 49 -11.12 -13.11 -12.03
CA ALA A 49 -11.74 -13.24 -10.72
C ALA A 49 -12.07 -14.70 -10.35
N ARG A 50 -12.51 -15.52 -11.31
CA ARG A 50 -12.77 -16.95 -11.07
C ARG A 50 -11.50 -17.75 -10.78
N ASP A 51 -10.42 -17.48 -11.52
CA ASP A 51 -9.13 -18.16 -11.32
C ASP A 51 -8.53 -17.79 -9.95
N LEU A 52 -8.57 -16.50 -9.61
CA LEU A 52 -8.15 -15.95 -8.32
C LEU A 52 -8.97 -16.51 -7.14
N SER A 53 -10.30 -16.53 -7.27
CA SER A 53 -11.18 -17.14 -6.26
C SER A 53 -10.90 -18.64 -6.07
N GLY A 54 -10.47 -19.33 -7.13
CA GLY A 54 -10.01 -20.73 -7.07
C GLY A 54 -8.75 -20.90 -6.21
N LEU A 55 -7.82 -19.95 -6.30
CA LEU A 55 -6.61 -19.91 -5.47
C LEU A 55 -6.95 -19.66 -4.00
N LEU A 56 -7.80 -18.68 -3.68
CA LEU A 56 -8.23 -18.41 -2.31
C LEU A 56 -8.84 -19.64 -1.63
N ARG A 57 -9.74 -20.37 -2.33
CA ARG A 57 -10.32 -21.62 -1.81
C ARG A 57 -9.25 -22.69 -1.54
N THR A 58 -8.18 -22.72 -2.33
CA THR A 58 -7.08 -23.68 -2.16
C THR A 58 -6.25 -23.34 -0.92
N LEU A 59 -5.85 -22.06 -0.79
CA LEU A 59 -5.11 -21.56 0.38
C LEU A 59 -5.90 -21.77 1.67
N GLY A 60 -7.20 -21.46 1.62
CA GLY A 60 -8.12 -21.64 2.73
C GLY A 60 -8.20 -23.08 3.24
N LYS A 61 -8.23 -24.07 2.35
CA LYS A 61 -8.27 -25.50 2.75
C LYS A 61 -6.95 -26.00 3.33
N ALA A 62 -5.83 -25.41 2.91
CA ALA A 62 -4.49 -25.81 3.33
C ALA A 62 -3.98 -25.04 4.55
N SER A 63 -4.73 -24.05 5.05
CA SER A 63 -4.26 -23.10 6.08
C SER A 63 -3.69 -23.74 7.35
N HIS A 64 -4.26 -24.86 7.79
CA HIS A 64 -3.88 -25.60 8.98
C HIS A 64 -2.56 -26.38 8.82
N LEU A 65 -2.04 -26.47 7.59
CA LEU A 65 -0.78 -27.14 7.28
C LEU A 65 0.42 -26.19 7.33
N PHE A 66 0.20 -24.88 7.31
CA PHE A 66 1.26 -23.88 7.23
C PHE A 66 1.92 -23.65 8.59
N ASP A 67 3.25 -23.62 8.60
CA ASP A 67 4.03 -23.12 9.72
C ASP A 67 3.88 -21.58 9.85
N PRO A 68 4.43 -20.94 10.88
CA PRO A 68 4.21 -19.51 11.08
C PRO A 68 4.74 -18.61 9.94
N ASP A 69 5.85 -18.95 9.29
CA ASP A 69 6.38 -18.17 8.16
C ASP A 69 5.53 -18.38 6.90
N ASP A 70 5.06 -19.61 6.67
CA ASP A 70 4.15 -19.94 5.59
C ASP A 70 2.75 -19.33 5.81
N GLN A 71 2.34 -19.12 7.07
CA GLN A 71 1.10 -18.40 7.39
C GLN A 71 1.17 -16.93 6.99
N ILE A 72 2.32 -16.27 7.19
CA ILE A 72 2.54 -14.90 6.72
C ILE A 72 2.46 -14.86 5.20
N ASP A 73 3.18 -15.75 4.51
CA ASP A 73 3.18 -15.80 3.04
C ASP A 73 1.78 -16.11 2.47
N ALA A 74 1.04 -17.03 3.08
CA ALA A 74 -0.33 -17.32 2.69
C ALA A 74 -1.26 -16.12 2.93
N ALA A 75 -1.05 -15.35 4.01
CA ALA A 75 -1.79 -14.12 4.27
C ALA A 75 -1.44 -13.02 3.25
N VAL A 76 -0.17 -12.90 2.86
CA VAL A 76 0.29 -11.99 1.80
C VAL A 76 -0.40 -12.34 0.47
N LEU A 77 -0.36 -13.59 0.05
CA LEU A 77 -1.03 -14.01 -1.19
C LEU A 77 -2.55 -13.82 -1.11
N THR A 78 -3.15 -14.07 0.06
CA THR A 78 -4.58 -13.82 0.28
C THR A 78 -4.92 -12.33 0.12
N SER A 79 -4.14 -11.44 0.72
CA SER A 79 -4.27 -9.98 0.59
C SER A 79 -4.15 -9.55 -0.87
N MET A 80 -3.11 -9.98 -1.58
CA MET A 80 -2.91 -9.68 -3.01
C MET A 80 -4.13 -10.09 -3.85
N ILE A 81 -4.64 -11.31 -3.64
CA ILE A 81 -5.79 -11.81 -4.39
C ILE A 81 -7.06 -11.04 -4.02
N GLN A 82 -7.31 -10.78 -2.73
CA GLN A 82 -8.49 -10.06 -2.27
C GLN A 82 -8.53 -8.61 -2.77
N THR A 83 -7.39 -7.91 -2.76
CA THR A 83 -7.27 -6.57 -3.36
C THR A 83 -7.58 -6.61 -4.85
N ARG A 84 -7.03 -7.59 -5.58
CA ARG A 84 -7.31 -7.72 -7.02
C ARG A 84 -8.78 -8.03 -7.30
N LEU A 85 -9.44 -8.84 -6.48
CA LEU A 85 -10.88 -9.09 -6.60
C LEU A 85 -11.70 -7.80 -6.36
N LEU A 86 -11.33 -6.97 -5.38
CA LEU A 86 -11.99 -5.67 -5.16
C LEU A 86 -11.89 -4.76 -6.40
N GLU A 87 -10.71 -4.69 -7.03
CA GLU A 87 -10.51 -3.90 -8.25
C GLU A 87 -11.38 -4.38 -9.41
N LEU A 88 -11.47 -5.70 -9.59
CA LEU A 88 -12.19 -6.33 -10.69
C LEU A 88 -13.71 -6.26 -10.52
N GLU A 89 -14.21 -6.49 -9.30
CA GLU A 89 -15.63 -6.74 -9.03
C GLU A 89 -16.36 -5.52 -8.46
N SER A 90 -15.70 -4.74 -7.59
CA SER A 90 -16.33 -3.63 -6.85
C SER A 90 -15.97 -2.28 -7.44
N GLU A 91 -14.67 -2.00 -7.56
CA GLU A 91 -14.20 -0.69 -8.02
C GLU A 91 -14.42 -0.50 -9.52
N ARG A 92 -14.12 -1.54 -10.31
CA ARG A 92 -14.38 -1.62 -11.75
C ARG A 92 -13.82 -0.42 -12.52
N GLN A 93 -12.61 0.03 -12.19
CA GLN A 93 -11.94 1.09 -12.95
C GLN A 93 -11.76 0.72 -14.43
N TRP A 94 -11.66 -0.57 -14.75
CA TRP A 94 -11.64 -1.05 -16.14
C TRP A 94 -12.91 -0.69 -16.93
N GLU A 95 -14.02 -0.36 -16.27
CA GLU A 95 -15.29 0.07 -16.88
C GLU A 95 -15.60 1.55 -16.66
N ARG A 96 -15.12 2.11 -15.56
CA ARG A 96 -15.51 3.46 -15.12
C ARG A 96 -14.43 4.51 -15.36
N ASN A 97 -13.19 4.10 -15.55
CA ASN A 97 -12.05 5.00 -15.72
C ASN A 97 -11.44 4.83 -17.14
N PRO A 98 -11.72 5.76 -18.07
CA PRO A 98 -11.08 5.72 -19.39
C PRO A 98 -9.55 5.81 -19.33
N ASP A 99 -8.99 6.49 -18.32
CA ASP A 99 -7.54 6.67 -18.20
C ASP A 99 -6.82 5.33 -17.98
N ARG A 100 -7.48 4.33 -17.35
CA ARG A 100 -6.92 2.99 -17.15
C ARG A 100 -6.50 2.31 -18.46
N HIS A 101 -7.22 2.57 -19.56
CA HIS A 101 -6.87 2.04 -20.88
C HIS A 101 -5.68 2.77 -21.50
N LEU A 102 -5.56 4.07 -21.21
CA LEU A 102 -4.45 4.90 -21.67
C LEU A 102 -3.17 4.56 -20.90
N GLU A 103 -3.25 4.31 -19.60
CA GLU A 103 -2.15 3.84 -18.75
C GLU A 103 -1.58 2.51 -19.27
N VAL A 104 -2.42 1.48 -19.46
CA VAL A 104 -1.98 0.17 -19.99
C VAL A 104 -1.21 0.33 -21.31
N LEU A 105 -1.66 1.25 -22.17
CA LEU A 105 -0.99 1.54 -23.44
C LEU A 105 0.33 2.30 -23.26
N LEU A 106 0.29 3.45 -22.58
CA LEU A 106 1.39 4.42 -22.54
C LEU A 106 2.47 3.99 -21.55
N GLU A 107 2.09 3.56 -20.34
CA GLU A 107 3.04 3.02 -19.36
C GLU A 107 3.62 1.68 -19.82
N GLY A 108 2.77 0.83 -20.42
CA GLY A 108 3.21 -0.44 -21.01
C GLY A 108 4.20 -0.25 -22.17
N ALA A 109 4.04 0.80 -22.98
CA ALA A 109 5.03 1.19 -23.98
C ALA A 109 6.29 1.77 -23.32
N PHE A 110 6.13 2.62 -22.32
CA PHE A 110 7.24 3.27 -21.63
C PHE A 110 8.18 2.27 -20.93
N ALA A 111 7.65 1.22 -20.31
CA ALA A 111 8.44 0.17 -19.66
C ALA A 111 9.44 -0.51 -20.61
N LEU A 112 9.08 -0.68 -21.90
CA LEU A 112 9.96 -1.27 -22.92
C LEU A 112 11.02 -0.30 -23.45
N VAL A 113 10.74 1.00 -23.39
CA VAL A 113 11.67 2.08 -23.78
C VAL A 113 12.72 2.29 -22.70
N GLN A 114 12.29 2.34 -21.44
CA GLN A 114 13.11 2.74 -20.29
C GLN A 114 14.26 1.76 -19.99
N ARG A 115 14.04 0.44 -20.10
CA ARG A 115 14.98 -0.58 -19.59
C ARG A 115 15.71 -1.32 -20.71
N ASP A 116 16.99 -1.60 -20.48
CA ASP A 116 17.85 -2.37 -21.40
C ASP A 116 18.02 -3.84 -20.94
N TYR A 117 16.91 -4.52 -20.68
CA TYR A 117 16.88 -5.91 -20.22
C TYR A 117 17.12 -6.94 -21.34
N ALA A 118 16.93 -6.52 -22.59
CA ALA A 118 17.07 -7.36 -23.79
C ALA A 118 17.65 -6.54 -24.96
N PRO A 119 18.22 -7.19 -26.00
CA PRO A 119 18.75 -6.49 -27.17
C PRO A 119 17.75 -5.49 -27.75
N LEU A 120 18.24 -4.32 -28.17
CA LEU A 120 17.43 -3.22 -28.69
C LEU A 120 16.36 -3.67 -29.71
N ALA A 121 16.74 -4.53 -30.66
CA ALA A 121 15.81 -5.05 -31.67
C ALA A 121 14.67 -5.90 -31.07
N THR A 122 14.94 -6.68 -30.01
CA THR A 122 13.92 -7.47 -29.31
C THR A 122 12.91 -6.56 -28.62
N ARG A 123 13.39 -5.56 -27.86
CA ARG A 123 12.53 -4.59 -27.17
C ARG A 123 11.70 -3.77 -28.16
N ALA A 124 12.32 -3.31 -29.23
CA ALA A 124 11.64 -2.57 -30.29
C ALA A 124 10.55 -3.40 -31.00
N LYS A 125 10.78 -4.70 -31.20
CA LYS A 125 9.75 -5.60 -31.74
C LYS A 125 8.58 -5.74 -30.80
N CYS A 126 8.82 -5.95 -29.50
CA CYS A 126 7.76 -6.03 -28.49
C CYS A 126 6.97 -4.70 -28.40
N LEU A 127 7.67 -3.56 -28.42
CA LEU A 127 7.03 -2.25 -28.44
C LEU A 127 6.18 -2.04 -29.70
N THR A 128 6.66 -2.48 -30.87
CA THR A 128 5.89 -2.44 -32.13
C THR A 128 4.62 -3.28 -32.03
N ASP A 129 4.70 -4.46 -31.42
CA ASP A 129 3.56 -5.35 -31.22
C ASP A 129 2.54 -4.74 -30.24
N ARG A 130 2.99 -4.18 -29.10
CA ARG A 130 2.14 -3.47 -28.14
C ARG A 130 1.42 -2.29 -28.76
N LEU A 131 2.16 -1.41 -29.46
CA LEU A 131 1.55 -0.28 -30.15
C LEU A 131 0.55 -0.75 -31.21
N THR A 132 0.82 -1.84 -31.92
CA THR A 132 -0.15 -2.41 -32.87
C THR A 132 -1.41 -2.93 -32.14
N ALA A 133 -1.27 -3.62 -31.03
CA ALA A 133 -2.38 -4.10 -30.20
C ALA A 133 -3.19 -2.96 -29.57
N GLY A 134 -2.54 -1.82 -29.28
CA GLY A 134 -3.15 -0.62 -28.70
C GLY A 134 -4.34 -0.08 -29.50
N VAL A 135 -4.38 -0.31 -30.81
CA VAL A 135 -5.53 0.06 -31.65
C VAL A 135 -6.79 -0.67 -31.18
N GLY A 136 -6.68 -1.98 -30.91
CA GLY A 136 -7.78 -2.79 -30.39
C GLY A 136 -8.19 -2.38 -28.98
N LEU A 137 -7.22 -2.06 -28.12
CA LEU A 137 -7.48 -1.58 -26.75
C LEU A 137 -8.30 -0.28 -26.75
N LEU A 138 -7.89 0.72 -27.54
CA LEU A 138 -8.61 2.01 -27.63
C LEU A 138 -9.97 1.88 -28.32
N GLN A 139 -10.14 0.92 -29.24
CA GLN A 139 -11.44 0.60 -29.82
C GLN A 139 -12.37 -0.06 -28.79
N ASN A 140 -11.86 -1.03 -28.02
CA ASN A 140 -12.61 -1.72 -26.98
C ASN A 140 -13.04 -0.75 -25.86
N MET A 141 -12.18 0.20 -25.49
CA MET A 141 -12.48 1.23 -24.50
C MET A 141 -13.84 1.92 -24.74
N ARG A 142 -14.18 2.19 -26.01
CA ARG A 142 -15.44 2.88 -26.38
C ARG A 142 -16.70 2.06 -26.05
N SER A 143 -16.59 0.74 -26.07
CA SER A 143 -17.68 -0.19 -25.70
C SER A 143 -17.63 -0.62 -24.24
N THR A 144 -16.45 -0.58 -23.61
CA THR A 144 -16.27 -0.94 -22.20
C THR A 144 -16.69 0.20 -21.28
N ILE A 145 -16.33 1.45 -21.58
CA ILE A 145 -16.54 2.56 -20.64
C ILE A 145 -18.03 2.88 -20.46
N SER A 146 -18.47 2.82 -19.20
CA SER A 146 -19.86 3.04 -18.78
C SER A 146 -19.91 3.95 -17.55
N ASP A 147 -20.74 4.99 -17.63
CA ASP A 147 -20.99 6.00 -16.58
C ASP A 147 -19.72 6.49 -15.81
N PRO A 148 -18.70 7.01 -16.52
CA PRO A 148 -17.50 7.52 -15.87
C PRO A 148 -17.79 8.85 -15.15
N PRO A 149 -17.06 9.18 -14.07
CA PRO A 149 -17.02 10.53 -13.52
C PRO A 149 -16.45 11.52 -14.54
N SER A 150 -17.07 12.71 -14.66
CA SER A 150 -16.62 13.75 -15.61
C SER A 150 -15.16 14.13 -15.40
N LEU A 151 -14.74 14.21 -14.14
CA LEU A 151 -13.37 14.51 -13.75
C LEU A 151 -12.35 13.49 -14.31
N TRP A 152 -12.68 12.20 -14.27
CA TRP A 152 -11.79 11.17 -14.82
C TRP A 152 -11.75 11.20 -16.35
N VAL A 153 -12.85 11.59 -16.99
CA VAL A 153 -12.87 11.81 -18.45
C VAL A 153 -12.00 13.02 -18.83
N GLU A 154 -12.03 14.11 -18.06
CA GLU A 154 -11.15 15.26 -18.26
C GLU A 154 -9.66 14.87 -18.15
N ASN A 155 -9.30 14.10 -17.13
CA ASN A 155 -7.94 13.58 -16.95
C ASN A 155 -7.53 12.69 -18.13
N ALA A 156 -8.39 11.74 -18.53
CA ALA A 156 -8.11 10.87 -19.67
C ALA A 156 -7.98 11.65 -21.00
N ILE A 157 -8.72 12.74 -21.20
CA ILE A 157 -8.53 13.64 -22.34
C ILE A 157 -7.11 14.22 -22.30
N ALA A 158 -6.68 14.75 -21.15
CA ALA A 158 -5.33 15.30 -21.02
C ALA A 158 -4.25 14.24 -21.30
N THR A 159 -4.40 13.02 -20.77
CA THR A 159 -3.51 11.89 -21.03
C THR A 159 -3.46 11.54 -22.52
N ALA A 160 -4.62 11.41 -23.17
CA ALA A 160 -4.70 11.09 -24.60
C ALA A 160 -4.10 12.19 -25.49
N GLU A 161 -4.23 13.45 -25.11
CA GLU A 161 -3.61 14.58 -25.83
C GLU A 161 -2.09 14.68 -25.60
N ALA A 162 -1.60 14.26 -24.44
CA ALA A 162 -0.18 14.20 -24.15
C ALA A 162 0.52 13.00 -24.82
N GLY A 163 -0.18 11.88 -24.98
CA GLY A 163 0.37 10.62 -25.51
C GLY A 163 1.13 10.73 -26.85
N PRO A 164 0.67 11.50 -27.86
CA PRO A 164 1.42 11.70 -29.10
C PRO A 164 2.82 12.29 -28.88
N ARG A 165 3.01 13.19 -27.90
CA ARG A 165 4.35 13.75 -27.59
C ARG A 165 5.28 12.69 -27.03
N PHE A 166 4.77 11.75 -26.23
CA PHE A 166 5.52 10.58 -25.79
C PHE A 166 5.89 9.66 -26.96
N LEU A 167 5.01 9.49 -27.94
CA LEU A 167 5.30 8.65 -29.11
C LEU A 167 6.28 9.31 -30.10
N GLU A 168 6.26 10.64 -30.20
CA GLU A 168 7.14 11.42 -31.07
C GLU A 168 8.53 11.67 -30.46
N GLY A 169 8.68 11.59 -29.14
CA GLY A 169 9.96 11.71 -28.46
C GLY A 169 10.62 10.34 -28.23
N PRO A 170 10.33 9.67 -27.10
CA PRO A 170 11.00 8.43 -26.69
C PRO A 170 11.02 7.32 -27.75
N VAL A 171 9.88 7.07 -28.39
CA VAL A 171 9.77 5.98 -29.38
C VAL A 171 10.53 6.33 -30.67
N ALA A 172 10.49 7.59 -31.11
CA ALA A 172 11.24 8.04 -32.27
C ALA A 172 12.76 7.96 -32.06
N ALA A 173 13.24 8.31 -30.87
CA ALA A 173 14.65 8.16 -30.51
C ALA A 173 15.10 6.69 -30.55
N LEU A 174 14.26 5.76 -30.07
CA LEU A 174 14.53 4.32 -30.17
C LEU A 174 14.59 3.85 -31.64
N ALA A 175 13.70 4.36 -32.50
CA ALA A 175 13.70 4.04 -33.93
C ALA A 175 14.96 4.57 -34.65
N GLU A 176 15.48 5.73 -34.25
CA GLU A 176 16.74 6.27 -34.76
C GLU A 176 17.92 5.36 -34.38
N GLN A 177 17.97 4.89 -33.12
CA GLN A 177 18.99 3.93 -32.67
C GLN A 177 18.91 2.61 -33.46
N LEU A 178 17.72 2.09 -33.72
CA LEU A 178 17.54 0.91 -34.58
C LEU A 178 18.07 1.14 -35.99
N SER A 179 17.76 2.29 -36.59
CA SER A 179 18.20 2.63 -37.94
C SER A 179 19.73 2.69 -38.02
N THR A 180 20.38 3.34 -37.05
CA THR A 180 21.85 3.42 -37.00
C THR A 180 22.52 2.08 -36.72
N SER A 181 21.82 1.14 -36.08
CA SER A 181 22.29 -0.23 -35.81
C SER A 181 22.06 -1.22 -36.97
N GLY A 182 21.52 -0.78 -38.11
CA GLY A 182 21.27 -1.62 -39.29
C GLY A 182 19.95 -2.41 -39.26
N SER A 183 18.97 -1.94 -38.48
CA SER A 183 17.61 -2.52 -38.37
C SER A 183 16.55 -1.58 -38.95
N GLU A 184 16.77 -1.04 -40.15
CA GLU A 184 15.95 0.03 -40.75
C GLU A 184 14.48 -0.40 -41.01
N SER A 185 14.26 -1.69 -41.33
CA SER A 185 12.90 -2.23 -41.50
C SER A 185 12.11 -2.16 -40.20
N LEU A 186 12.72 -2.60 -39.10
CA LEU A 186 12.07 -2.60 -37.79
C LEU A 186 11.86 -1.18 -37.27
N ALA A 187 12.81 -0.27 -37.50
CA ALA A 187 12.63 1.15 -37.21
C ALA A 187 11.43 1.75 -37.95
N SER A 188 11.26 1.41 -39.24
CA SER A 188 10.13 1.86 -40.06
C SER A 188 8.80 1.27 -39.58
N GLU A 189 8.79 0.01 -39.15
CA GLU A 189 7.61 -0.64 -38.58
C GLU A 189 7.20 -0.01 -37.25
N LEU A 190 8.16 0.25 -36.35
CA LEU A 190 7.93 0.91 -35.08
C LEU A 190 7.35 2.32 -35.28
N MET A 191 7.94 3.12 -36.17
CA MET A 191 7.45 4.47 -36.47
C MET A 191 6.04 4.47 -37.07
N ARG A 192 5.71 3.48 -37.91
CA ARG A 192 4.36 3.33 -38.45
C ARG A 192 3.35 2.98 -37.36
N ALA A 193 3.69 2.07 -36.43
CA ALA A 193 2.83 1.72 -35.31
C ALA A 193 2.65 2.90 -34.34
N SER A 194 3.74 3.62 -34.04
CA SER A 194 3.73 4.86 -33.25
C SER A 194 2.80 5.92 -33.87
N GLN A 195 2.92 6.19 -35.17
CA GLN A 195 2.07 7.16 -35.86
C GLN A 195 0.59 6.76 -35.86
N GLU A 196 0.28 5.48 -36.05
CA GLU A 196 -1.10 5.00 -35.98
C GLU A 196 -1.70 5.23 -34.60
N ILE A 197 -0.96 4.89 -33.53
CA ILE A 197 -1.43 5.13 -32.17
C ILE A 197 -1.58 6.62 -31.86
N SER A 198 -0.65 7.48 -32.30
CA SER A 198 -0.82 8.93 -32.16
C SER A 198 -2.15 9.40 -32.78
N ASN A 199 -2.52 8.89 -33.96
CA ASN A 199 -3.80 9.21 -34.59
C ASN A 199 -4.99 8.68 -33.78
N GLN A 200 -4.89 7.45 -33.25
CA GLN A 200 -5.95 6.85 -32.42
C GLN A 200 -6.14 7.58 -31.09
N LEU A 201 -5.05 8.05 -30.46
CA LEU A 201 -5.10 8.84 -29.24
C LEU A 201 -5.81 10.17 -29.47
N VAL A 202 -5.47 10.88 -30.55
CA VAL A 202 -6.18 12.11 -30.95
C VAL A 202 -7.67 11.84 -31.19
N ALA A 203 -8.00 10.79 -31.95
CA ALA A 203 -9.40 10.41 -32.21
C ALA A 203 -10.15 9.98 -30.93
N THR A 204 -9.43 9.43 -29.95
CA THR A 204 -9.97 9.03 -28.65
C THR A 204 -10.22 10.25 -27.77
N ALA A 205 -9.29 11.21 -27.71
CA ALA A 205 -9.49 12.49 -27.05
C ALA A 205 -10.68 13.26 -27.64
N THR A 206 -10.82 13.32 -28.97
CA THR A 206 -11.97 13.93 -29.63
C THR A 206 -13.28 13.24 -29.24
N TRP A 207 -13.34 11.91 -29.24
CA TRP A 207 -14.54 11.19 -28.80
C TRP A 207 -14.87 11.44 -27.33
N MET A 208 -13.86 11.43 -26.45
CA MET A 208 -14.08 11.69 -25.04
C MET A 208 -14.66 13.10 -24.83
N ARG A 209 -14.13 14.10 -25.55
CA ARG A 209 -14.62 15.48 -25.47
C ARG A 209 -16.03 15.67 -26.03
N ASP A 210 -16.29 15.10 -27.21
CA ASP A 210 -17.48 15.41 -27.99
C ASP A 210 -18.67 14.49 -27.66
N ASP A 211 -18.41 13.29 -27.13
CA ASP A 211 -19.44 12.27 -26.84
C ASP A 211 -19.44 11.81 -25.37
N LEU A 212 -18.30 11.40 -24.81
CA LEU A 212 -18.27 10.81 -23.46
C LEU A 212 -18.49 11.83 -22.34
N LEU A 213 -17.75 12.94 -22.37
CA LEU A 213 -17.77 13.99 -21.34
C LEU A 213 -19.16 14.64 -21.21
N PRO A 214 -19.89 15.00 -22.30
CA PRO A 214 -21.23 15.57 -22.19
C PRO A 214 -22.27 14.66 -21.52
N ARG A 215 -22.02 13.34 -21.48
CA ARG A 215 -22.90 12.33 -20.85
C ARG A 215 -22.28 11.67 -19.62
N ALA A 216 -21.12 12.14 -19.16
CA ALA A 216 -20.45 11.62 -17.98
C ALA A 216 -21.18 12.08 -16.71
N SER A 217 -21.76 11.14 -15.98
CA SER A 217 -22.55 11.41 -14.76
C SER A 217 -22.10 10.61 -13.55
N GLY A 218 -21.06 9.78 -13.70
CA GLY A 218 -20.58 8.91 -12.63
C GLY A 218 -20.05 9.72 -11.43
N HIS A 219 -20.08 9.09 -10.27
CA HIS A 219 -19.50 9.67 -9.05
C HIS A 219 -18.15 9.02 -8.73
N TRP A 220 -17.14 9.81 -8.34
CA TRP A 220 -15.78 9.32 -8.08
C TRP A 220 -15.61 8.66 -6.70
N ALA A 221 -16.50 8.94 -5.74
CA ALA A 221 -16.43 8.32 -4.43
C ALA A 221 -16.53 6.79 -4.56
N ALA A 222 -15.67 6.08 -3.81
CA ALA A 222 -15.61 4.62 -3.82
C ALA A 222 -16.78 4.00 -3.05
N GLY A 223 -17.32 4.73 -2.07
CA GLY A 223 -18.27 4.24 -1.07
C GLY A 223 -17.57 3.72 0.19
N GLU A 224 -18.27 3.81 1.31
CA GLU A 224 -17.75 3.40 2.63
C GLU A 224 -17.35 1.92 2.66
N GLU A 225 -18.14 1.03 2.06
CA GLU A 225 -17.88 -0.41 2.03
C GLU A 225 -16.57 -0.75 1.29
N LEU A 226 -16.37 -0.16 0.10
CA LEU A 226 -15.14 -0.38 -0.67
C LEU A 226 -13.92 0.22 0.05
N MET A 227 -14.08 1.40 0.66
CA MET A 227 -13.01 2.02 1.44
C MET A 227 -12.61 1.15 2.64
N ALA A 228 -13.58 0.68 3.43
CA ALA A 228 -13.36 -0.21 4.55
C ALA A 228 -12.68 -1.52 4.11
N ALA A 229 -13.12 -2.09 2.98
CA ALA A 229 -12.52 -3.30 2.44
C ALA A 229 -11.06 -3.10 2.03
N ARG A 230 -10.69 -1.97 1.42
CA ARG A 230 -9.30 -1.64 1.08
C ARG A 230 -8.42 -1.47 2.32
N LEU A 231 -8.89 -0.70 3.31
CA LEU A 231 -8.18 -0.52 4.58
C LEU A 231 -7.77 -1.87 5.19
N ILE A 232 -8.68 -2.84 5.21
CA ILE A 232 -8.43 -4.16 5.79
C ILE A 232 -7.62 -5.06 4.84
N ARG A 233 -8.09 -5.27 3.61
CA ARG A 233 -7.58 -6.32 2.70
C ARG A 233 -6.26 -5.93 2.05
N GLU A 234 -6.07 -4.66 1.74
CA GLU A 234 -4.88 -4.15 1.07
C GLU A 234 -3.84 -3.64 2.07
N HIS A 235 -4.29 -2.86 3.05
CA HIS A 235 -3.38 -2.16 3.97
C HIS A 235 -3.22 -2.85 5.33
N GLY A 236 -4.04 -3.87 5.65
CA GLY A 236 -3.99 -4.53 6.95
C GLY A 236 -4.37 -3.62 8.12
N LEU A 237 -5.07 -2.52 7.86
CA LEU A 237 -5.57 -1.58 8.85
C LEU A 237 -6.96 -2.04 9.32
N ALA A 238 -7.02 -2.64 10.50
CA ALA A 238 -8.27 -3.03 11.15
C ALA A 238 -8.99 -1.82 11.78
N LEU A 239 -9.19 -0.78 10.99
CA LEU A 239 -9.86 0.47 11.36
C LEU A 239 -11.00 0.75 10.38
N THR A 240 -12.08 1.30 10.90
CA THR A 240 -13.15 1.86 10.07
C THR A 240 -12.66 3.13 9.35
N PRO A 241 -13.30 3.52 8.23
CA PRO A 241 -13.04 4.81 7.60
C PRO A 241 -13.07 5.98 8.60
N ALA A 242 -14.10 6.07 9.45
CA ALA A 242 -14.22 7.11 10.46
C ALA A 242 -13.05 7.16 11.45
N GLU A 243 -12.55 6.00 11.90
CA GLU A 243 -11.38 5.92 12.79
C GLU A 243 -10.09 6.36 12.10
N VAL A 244 -9.89 6.00 10.82
CA VAL A 244 -8.73 6.46 10.04
C VAL A 244 -8.79 7.96 9.82
N MET A 245 -9.98 8.50 9.51
CA MET A 245 -10.16 9.95 9.35
C MET A 245 -9.87 10.70 10.65
N GLU A 246 -10.32 10.17 11.79
CA GLU A 246 -10.01 10.75 13.11
C GLU A 246 -8.52 10.67 13.45
N ALA A 247 -7.86 9.54 13.15
CA ALA A 247 -6.41 9.43 13.25
C ALA A 247 -5.68 10.46 12.36
N GLY A 248 -6.22 10.73 11.17
CA GLY A 248 -5.74 11.80 10.29
C GLY A 248 -5.86 13.19 10.90
N ARG A 249 -7.00 13.52 11.53
CA ARG A 249 -7.19 14.81 12.22
C ARG A 249 -6.22 14.99 13.39
N GLN A 250 -6.00 13.93 14.17
CA GLN A 250 -5.02 13.95 15.25
C GLN A 250 -3.60 14.20 14.72
N LEU A 251 -3.22 13.55 13.61
CA LEU A 251 -1.94 13.78 12.95
C LEU A 251 -1.80 15.23 12.45
N VAL A 252 -2.87 15.82 11.90
CA VAL A 252 -2.87 17.24 11.48
C VAL A 252 -2.60 18.16 12.69
N ASP A 253 -3.27 17.94 13.82
CA ASP A 253 -3.09 18.73 15.03
C ASP A 253 -1.66 18.60 15.60
N GLU A 254 -1.17 17.35 15.71
CA GLU A 254 0.17 17.05 16.22
C GLU A 254 1.27 17.67 15.36
N VAL A 255 1.19 17.52 14.05
CA VAL A 255 2.19 18.06 13.12
C VAL A 255 2.10 19.58 13.03
N SER A 256 0.89 20.16 13.05
CA SER A 256 0.71 21.61 13.06
C SER A 256 1.40 22.23 14.28
N ALA A 257 1.18 21.68 15.47
CA ALA A 257 1.81 22.16 16.70
C ALA A 257 3.34 22.10 16.63
N ARG A 258 3.90 20.98 16.13
CA ARG A 258 5.34 20.83 15.94
C ARG A 258 5.92 21.80 14.91
N LEU A 259 5.22 22.00 13.79
CA LEU A 259 5.64 22.96 12.77
C LEU A 259 5.62 24.39 13.31
N GLU A 260 4.58 24.78 14.06
CA GLU A 260 4.49 26.10 14.68
C GLU A 260 5.60 26.34 15.71
N GLU A 261 5.92 25.35 16.53
CA GLU A 261 7.00 25.44 17.52
C GLU A 261 8.36 25.65 16.84
N GLU A 262 8.72 24.75 15.94
CA GLU A 262 10.02 24.75 15.24
C GLU A 262 10.18 25.97 14.33
N ALA A 263 9.14 26.31 13.56
CA ALA A 263 9.15 27.52 12.74
C ALA A 263 9.18 28.78 13.60
N GLY A 264 8.51 28.79 14.76
CA GLY A 264 8.51 29.92 15.68
C GLY A 264 9.91 30.23 16.22
N GLU A 265 10.73 29.22 16.48
CA GLU A 265 12.14 29.39 16.85
C GLU A 265 12.96 30.03 15.73
N GLU A 266 12.87 29.50 14.51
CA GLU A 266 13.59 30.01 13.35
C GLU A 266 13.12 31.42 12.97
N CYS A 267 11.81 31.69 13.02
CA CYS A 267 11.24 33.03 12.80
C CYS A 267 11.80 34.05 13.79
N ARG A 268 11.89 33.73 15.09
CA ARG A 268 12.50 34.61 16.09
C ARG A 268 13.99 34.86 15.81
N ALA A 269 14.71 33.84 15.34
CA ALA A 269 16.11 33.97 14.99
C ALA A 269 16.34 34.86 13.75
N ARG A 270 15.44 34.80 12.75
CA ARG A 270 15.51 35.56 11.49
C ARG A 270 14.75 36.90 11.51
N GLY A 271 13.95 37.17 12.54
CA GLY A 271 13.11 38.37 12.63
C GLY A 271 11.88 38.35 11.70
N ILE A 272 11.29 37.17 11.48
CA ILE A 272 10.11 36.96 10.64
C ILE A 272 8.85 36.99 11.53
N GLU A 273 7.84 37.78 11.17
CA GLU A 273 6.62 37.98 11.99
C GLU A 273 5.42 37.15 11.50
N GLY A 274 5.37 36.77 10.22
CA GLY A 274 4.26 36.04 9.58
C GLY A 274 4.25 34.53 9.81
N GLY A 275 5.01 34.03 10.79
CA GLY A 275 5.03 32.61 11.18
C GLY A 275 5.58 31.69 10.10
N TRP A 276 5.18 30.40 10.17
CA TRP A 276 5.74 29.36 9.30
C TRP A 276 5.44 29.58 7.81
N ARG A 277 4.32 30.25 7.46
CA ARG A 277 3.97 30.55 6.07
C ARG A 277 4.92 31.57 5.44
N GLU A 278 5.22 32.67 6.14
CA GLU A 278 6.22 33.63 5.64
C GLU A 278 7.62 33.02 5.63
N LEU A 279 7.96 32.20 6.64
CA LEU A 279 9.22 31.47 6.65
C LEU A 279 9.35 30.52 5.46
N LEU A 280 8.29 29.80 5.09
CA LEU A 280 8.30 28.91 3.93
C LEU A 280 8.63 29.66 2.64
N GLU A 281 8.08 30.86 2.46
CA GLU A 281 8.40 31.71 1.30
C GLU A 281 9.88 32.10 1.27
N VAL A 282 10.48 32.41 2.42
CA VAL A 282 11.92 32.69 2.55
C VAL A 282 12.74 31.43 2.22
N LEU A 283 12.36 30.26 2.72
CA LEU A 283 13.05 29.00 2.45
C LEU A 283 12.99 28.62 0.96
N LYS A 284 11.80 28.73 0.35
CA LYS A 284 11.59 28.49 -1.08
C LYS A 284 12.37 29.45 -1.98
N SER A 285 12.77 30.62 -1.46
CA SER A 285 13.62 31.57 -2.19
C SER A 285 15.08 31.12 -2.27
N ASN A 286 15.51 30.21 -1.40
CA ASN A 286 16.88 29.67 -1.37
C ASN A 286 17.01 28.52 -2.38
N CYS A 287 17.08 28.86 -3.67
CA CYS A 287 17.19 27.90 -4.76
C CYS A 287 18.64 27.76 -5.27
N PRO A 288 19.07 26.56 -5.67
CA PRO A 288 20.31 26.41 -6.43
C PRO A 288 20.17 27.03 -7.82
N GLU A 289 21.30 27.34 -8.46
CA GLU A 289 21.28 27.67 -9.90
C GLU A 289 20.85 26.42 -10.70
N PRO A 290 20.13 26.58 -11.84
CA PRO A 290 19.64 25.42 -12.62
C PRO A 290 20.72 24.40 -13.01
N ALA A 291 21.95 24.86 -13.25
CA ALA A 291 23.08 24.00 -13.58
C ALA A 291 23.64 23.21 -12.38
N GLU A 292 23.34 23.65 -11.15
CA GLU A 292 23.78 23.04 -9.89
C GLU A 292 22.76 22.04 -9.34
N LEU A 293 21.53 22.02 -9.87
CA LEU A 293 20.44 21.18 -9.37
C LEU A 293 20.78 19.68 -9.39
N LEU A 294 21.16 19.13 -10.54
CA LEU A 294 21.50 17.71 -10.63
C LEU A 294 22.74 17.36 -9.76
N PRO A 295 23.85 18.14 -9.80
CA PRO A 295 24.97 17.94 -8.88
C PRO A 295 24.57 17.96 -7.39
N LEU A 296 23.61 18.81 -7.01
CA LEU A 296 23.10 18.87 -5.64
C LEU A 296 22.34 17.59 -5.25
N TYR A 297 21.47 17.07 -6.12
CA TYR A 297 20.81 15.79 -5.86
C TYR A 297 21.80 14.62 -5.79
N GLN A 298 22.82 14.61 -6.65
CA GLN A 298 23.88 13.60 -6.63
C GLN A 298 24.68 13.66 -5.32
N SER A 299 25.07 14.85 -4.86
CA SER A 299 25.83 15.01 -3.63
C SER A 299 25.01 14.68 -2.37
N GLU A 300 23.72 15.05 -2.32
CA GLU A 300 22.84 14.69 -1.19
C GLU A 300 22.55 13.17 -1.18
N MET A 301 22.48 12.52 -2.34
CA MET A 301 22.38 11.06 -2.43
C MET A 301 23.62 10.36 -1.87
N GLU A 302 24.82 10.81 -2.27
CA GLU A 302 26.09 10.31 -1.74
C GLU A 302 26.19 10.53 -0.23
N ARG A 303 25.87 11.75 0.23
CA ARG A 303 25.87 12.10 1.65
C ARG A 303 24.91 11.24 2.47
N SER A 304 23.71 10.96 1.94
CA SER A 304 22.75 10.10 2.60
C SER A 304 23.24 8.65 2.68
N LEU A 305 23.84 8.13 1.61
CA LEU A 305 24.47 6.80 1.61
C LEU A 305 25.62 6.71 2.63
N GLU A 306 26.51 7.69 2.66
CA GLU A 306 27.61 7.75 3.63
C GLU A 306 27.10 7.78 5.07
N TRP A 307 26.03 8.54 5.33
CA TRP A 307 25.38 8.56 6.63
C TRP A 307 24.78 7.21 6.98
N VAL A 308 24.07 6.55 6.04
CA VAL A 308 23.48 5.23 6.30
C VAL A 308 24.55 4.22 6.69
N GLN A 309 25.67 4.20 5.97
CA GLN A 309 26.80 3.31 6.24
C GLN A 309 27.53 3.66 7.55
N GLY A 310 27.79 4.95 7.78
CA GLY A 310 28.56 5.43 8.93
C GLY A 310 27.79 5.34 10.26
N ALA A 311 26.49 5.64 10.23
CA ALA A 311 25.61 5.54 11.39
C ALA A 311 25.02 4.14 11.60
N GLY A 312 25.13 3.25 10.60
CA GLY A 312 24.63 1.89 10.68
C GLY A 312 23.11 1.80 10.80
N VAL A 313 22.37 2.75 10.23
CA VAL A 313 20.91 2.83 10.41
C VAL A 313 20.14 1.79 9.60
N ALA A 314 20.67 1.28 8.48
CA ALA A 314 20.01 0.26 7.67
C ALA A 314 21.04 -0.52 6.83
N PRO A 315 20.76 -1.78 6.45
CA PRO A 315 21.65 -2.54 5.56
C PRO A 315 21.62 -1.97 4.13
N VAL A 316 22.80 -1.74 3.52
CA VAL A 316 22.91 -1.24 2.14
C VAL A 316 23.09 -2.42 1.17
N PRO A 317 22.25 -2.55 0.11
CA PRO A 317 22.40 -3.59 -0.91
C PRO A 317 23.73 -3.42 -1.67
N GLN A 318 24.44 -4.51 -1.93
CA GLN A 318 25.76 -4.46 -2.61
C GLN A 318 25.65 -4.49 -4.14
N ASP A 319 24.66 -5.20 -4.67
CA ASP A 319 24.52 -5.50 -6.11
C ASP A 319 23.31 -4.79 -6.75
N SER A 320 22.97 -3.60 -6.26
CA SER A 320 21.84 -2.81 -6.73
C SER A 320 22.24 -1.34 -6.82
N PRO A 321 22.85 -0.89 -7.93
CA PRO A 321 23.30 0.50 -8.06
C PRO A 321 22.11 1.44 -8.28
N LEU A 322 22.21 2.66 -7.74
CA LEU A 322 21.31 3.77 -8.03
C LEU A 322 21.97 4.73 -9.02
N ILE A 323 21.32 4.97 -10.15
CA ILE A 323 21.76 5.93 -11.16
C ILE A 323 20.95 7.21 -10.97
N VAL A 324 21.62 8.29 -10.52
CA VAL A 324 21.02 9.62 -10.38
C VAL A 324 21.41 10.47 -11.58
N GLU A 325 20.45 10.78 -12.44
CA GLU A 325 20.68 11.51 -13.68
C GLU A 325 19.55 12.49 -14.01
N ALA A 326 19.81 13.41 -14.94
CA ALA A 326 18.74 14.25 -15.45
C ALA A 326 17.73 13.38 -16.20
N THR A 327 16.45 13.64 -16.00
CA THR A 327 15.38 13.03 -16.80
C THR A 327 15.73 13.19 -18.28
N PRO A 328 15.86 12.08 -19.03
CA PRO A 328 16.15 12.13 -20.45
C PRO A 328 15.20 13.10 -21.14
N VAL A 329 15.69 13.90 -22.09
CA VAL A 329 14.88 14.98 -22.73
C VAL A 329 13.52 14.47 -23.21
N PHE A 330 13.51 13.26 -23.74
CA PHE A 330 12.33 12.60 -24.26
C PHE A 330 11.32 12.16 -23.16
N LEU A 331 11.71 12.08 -21.89
CA LEU A 331 10.85 11.70 -20.76
C LEU A 331 10.36 12.87 -19.90
N ARG A 332 10.87 14.08 -20.09
CA ARG A 332 10.55 15.24 -19.22
C ARG A 332 9.07 15.61 -19.21
N HIS A 333 8.34 15.29 -20.28
CA HIS A 333 6.89 15.51 -20.33
C HIS A 333 6.08 14.49 -19.53
N LEU A 334 6.65 13.32 -19.23
CA LEU A 334 6.02 12.28 -18.41
C LEU A 334 6.44 12.35 -16.94
N VAL A 335 7.64 12.85 -16.67
CA VAL A 335 8.19 13.02 -15.32
C VAL A 335 8.46 14.52 -15.12
N PRO A 336 7.54 15.30 -14.54
CA PRO A 336 7.69 16.75 -14.47
C PRO A 336 8.62 17.26 -13.36
N PHE A 337 8.81 16.50 -12.27
CA PHE A 337 9.61 16.91 -11.11
C PHE A 337 10.80 15.97 -10.89
N ALA A 338 10.54 14.78 -10.38
CA ALA A 338 11.49 13.70 -10.21
C ALA A 338 10.73 12.38 -10.18
N ALA A 339 11.40 11.27 -10.50
CA ALA A 339 10.81 9.95 -10.35
C ALA A 339 11.88 8.91 -10.04
N TYR A 340 11.57 8.02 -9.11
CA TYR A 340 12.31 6.79 -8.90
C TYR A 340 11.69 5.64 -9.71
N SER A 341 12.52 4.90 -10.42
CA SER A 341 12.16 3.68 -11.14
C SER A 341 12.93 2.50 -10.53
N PRO A 342 12.26 1.66 -9.71
CA PRO A 342 12.88 0.48 -9.12
C PRO A 342 12.97 -0.68 -10.12
N PRO A 343 14.04 -1.49 -10.10
CA PRO A 343 14.08 -2.70 -10.91
C PRO A 343 12.97 -3.67 -10.53
N GLY A 344 12.43 -4.39 -11.51
CA GLY A 344 11.46 -5.47 -11.25
C GLY A 344 12.09 -6.60 -10.44
N PRO A 345 11.32 -7.30 -9.58
CA PRO A 345 11.85 -8.38 -8.74
C PRO A 345 12.53 -9.50 -9.52
N PHE A 346 12.10 -9.80 -10.75
CA PHE A 346 12.69 -10.84 -11.59
C PHE A 346 13.63 -10.30 -12.68
N GLU A 347 13.88 -8.99 -12.68
CA GLU A 347 14.80 -8.38 -13.63
C GLU A 347 16.24 -8.87 -13.37
N SER A 348 16.96 -9.15 -14.45
CA SER A 348 18.37 -9.56 -14.39
C SER A 348 19.28 -8.42 -13.93
N MET A 349 18.94 -7.19 -14.30
CA MET A 349 19.62 -5.97 -13.90
C MET A 349 18.88 -5.28 -12.75
N GLN A 350 19.44 -5.34 -11.54
CA GLN A 350 18.86 -4.73 -10.34
C GLN A 350 19.27 -3.25 -10.15
N SER A 351 19.38 -2.50 -11.25
CA SER A 351 19.70 -1.07 -11.20
C SER A 351 18.45 -0.23 -11.01
N GLY A 352 18.49 0.71 -10.05
CA GLY A 352 17.47 1.74 -9.90
C GLY A 352 17.84 3.01 -10.67
N PHE A 353 16.84 3.72 -11.20
CA PHE A 353 17.03 5.05 -11.80
C PHE A 353 16.29 6.08 -10.97
N PHE A 354 17.00 7.12 -10.56
CA PHE A 354 16.40 8.31 -9.96
C PHE A 354 16.62 9.49 -10.89
N TRP A 355 15.54 9.95 -11.49
CA TRP A 355 15.57 11.01 -12.48
C TRP A 355 15.16 12.34 -11.89
N ILE A 356 15.95 13.37 -12.17
CA ILE A 356 15.66 14.76 -11.82
C ILE A 356 15.28 15.52 -13.08
N THR A 357 14.06 16.05 -13.14
CA THR A 357 13.61 16.84 -14.28
C THR A 357 14.07 18.27 -14.11
N PRO A 358 14.86 18.82 -15.05
CA PRO A 358 15.25 20.23 -14.98
C PRO A 358 14.01 21.14 -15.05
N PRO A 359 13.82 22.06 -14.08
CA PRO A 359 12.69 22.99 -14.08
C PRO A 359 12.68 23.88 -15.32
N GLU A 360 11.49 24.16 -15.86
CA GLU A 360 11.32 25.00 -17.05
C GLU A 360 11.15 26.49 -16.72
N SER A 361 11.01 26.86 -15.44
CA SER A 361 10.81 28.23 -14.97
C SER A 361 11.47 28.49 -13.61
N PRO A 362 11.77 29.76 -13.27
CA PRO A 362 12.21 30.13 -11.93
C PRO A 362 11.20 29.77 -10.84
N GLU A 363 9.91 29.77 -11.16
CA GLU A 363 8.85 29.40 -10.21
C GLU A 363 8.93 27.90 -9.88
N ALA A 364 9.04 27.05 -10.90
CA ALA A 364 9.21 25.60 -10.70
C ALA A 364 10.52 25.25 -9.97
N MET A 365 11.53 26.14 -9.99
CA MET A 365 12.76 25.94 -9.21
C MET A 365 12.52 26.05 -7.69
N ARG A 366 11.49 26.78 -7.24
CA ARG A 366 11.18 26.98 -5.82
C ARG A 366 10.89 25.67 -5.09
N ASP A 367 10.32 24.69 -5.77
CA ASP A 367 10.06 23.37 -5.20
C ASP A 367 11.34 22.54 -5.02
N HIS A 368 12.44 22.94 -5.67
CA HIS A 368 13.79 22.40 -5.50
C HIS A 368 14.71 23.27 -4.63
N CYS A 369 14.15 24.10 -3.74
CA CYS A 369 14.95 24.87 -2.78
C CYS A 369 15.91 23.98 -1.98
N VAL A 370 17.02 24.54 -1.48
CA VAL A 370 18.18 23.79 -0.95
C VAL A 370 17.82 22.78 0.15
N GLY A 371 16.76 23.03 0.93
CA GLY A 371 16.29 22.09 1.95
C GLY A 371 15.49 20.89 1.43
N THR A 372 15.01 20.91 0.18
CA THR A 372 14.23 19.81 -0.43
C THR A 372 15.10 18.61 -0.85
N PRO A 373 16.22 18.77 -1.60
CA PRO A 373 17.03 17.64 -2.07
C PRO A 373 17.47 16.63 -1.00
N PRO A 374 17.88 17.01 0.24
CA PRO A 374 18.21 16.05 1.28
C PRO A 374 17.04 15.13 1.67
N LEU A 375 15.81 15.66 1.73
CA LEU A 375 14.61 14.89 2.06
C LEU A 375 14.28 13.91 0.92
N ILE A 376 14.33 14.39 -0.32
CA ILE A 376 14.06 13.55 -1.50
C ILE A 376 15.15 12.47 -1.66
N ALA A 377 16.41 12.78 -1.37
CA ALA A 377 17.49 11.78 -1.36
C ALA A 377 17.22 10.68 -0.30
N ALA A 378 16.69 11.06 0.87
CA ALA A 378 16.26 10.13 1.90
C ALA A 378 15.09 9.25 1.45
N HIS A 379 14.10 9.86 0.79
CA HIS A 379 12.86 9.21 0.38
C HIS A 379 13.05 8.23 -0.79
N GLU A 380 13.67 8.71 -1.87
CA GLU A 380 13.79 7.95 -3.13
C GLU A 380 14.98 7.00 -3.14
N GLY A 381 16.03 7.35 -2.40
CA GLY A 381 17.31 6.66 -2.44
C GLY A 381 17.64 5.91 -1.16
N TYR A 382 18.54 6.49 -0.37
CA TYR A 382 19.06 5.90 0.86
C TYR A 382 18.60 6.73 2.06
N PRO A 383 18.05 6.14 3.13
CA PRO A 383 17.71 4.74 3.27
C PRO A 383 16.33 4.35 2.68
N GLY A 384 15.67 5.22 1.93
CA GLY A 384 14.30 5.06 1.42
C GLY A 384 14.08 3.99 0.34
N HIS A 385 13.32 4.34 -0.70
CA HIS A 385 12.76 3.40 -1.69
C HIS A 385 13.81 2.53 -2.36
N HIS A 386 14.91 3.11 -2.84
CA HIS A 386 15.93 2.32 -3.52
C HIS A 386 16.52 1.24 -2.62
N LEU A 387 16.90 1.59 -1.39
CA LEU A 387 17.40 0.61 -0.43
C LEU A 387 16.33 -0.45 -0.11
N GLN A 388 15.12 -0.02 0.19
CA GLN A 388 14.02 -0.90 0.62
C GLN A 388 13.62 -1.90 -0.46
N LEU A 389 13.34 -1.44 -1.68
CA LEU A 389 12.89 -2.28 -2.79
C LEU A 389 14.02 -3.19 -3.29
N SER A 390 15.27 -2.71 -3.31
CA SER A 390 16.41 -3.55 -3.69
C SER A 390 16.64 -4.69 -2.71
N LEU A 391 16.46 -4.46 -1.40
CA LEU A 391 16.51 -5.53 -0.40
C LEU A 391 15.34 -6.50 -0.52
N ALA A 392 14.13 -5.98 -0.78
CA ALA A 392 12.95 -6.82 -0.98
C ALA A 392 13.15 -7.79 -2.16
N ASN A 393 13.76 -7.32 -3.26
CA ASN A 393 14.08 -8.15 -4.43
C ASN A 393 15.07 -9.29 -4.15
N GLN A 394 15.89 -9.18 -3.08
CA GLN A 394 16.89 -10.18 -2.69
C GLN A 394 16.35 -11.27 -1.76
N LEU A 395 15.07 -11.24 -1.37
CA LEU A 395 14.50 -12.22 -0.48
C LEU A 395 14.36 -13.60 -1.14
N ASP A 396 14.67 -14.68 -0.42
CA ASP A 396 14.51 -16.04 -0.94
C ASP A 396 13.02 -16.47 -1.08
N ARG A 397 12.07 -15.65 -0.61
CA ARG A 397 10.63 -15.94 -0.62
C ARG A 397 9.92 -15.16 -1.72
N THR A 398 9.52 -15.85 -2.79
CA THR A 398 8.91 -15.26 -3.99
C THR A 398 7.69 -14.38 -3.70
N LEU A 399 6.80 -14.78 -2.78
CA LEU A 399 5.62 -13.97 -2.43
C LEU A 399 6.00 -12.64 -1.76
N ARG A 400 7.02 -12.64 -0.89
CA ARG A 400 7.52 -11.41 -0.25
C ARG A 400 8.25 -10.50 -1.22
N ARG A 401 8.88 -11.06 -2.27
CA ARG A 401 9.43 -10.30 -3.41
C ARG A 401 8.34 -9.67 -4.29
N LEU A 402 7.23 -10.37 -4.45
CA LEU A 402 6.11 -9.95 -5.31
C LEU A 402 5.20 -8.93 -4.65
N GLN A 403 5.05 -8.98 -3.33
CA GLN A 403 4.10 -8.13 -2.65
C GLN A 403 4.48 -6.66 -2.76
N TRP A 404 3.48 -5.81 -2.97
CA TRP A 404 3.63 -4.36 -3.10
C TRP A 404 2.64 -3.66 -2.17
N SER A 405 3.00 -3.53 -0.90
CA SER A 405 2.22 -2.73 0.06
C SER A 405 2.62 -1.27 -0.03
N THR A 406 1.78 -0.44 -0.66
CA THR A 406 1.95 1.02 -0.68
C THR A 406 2.07 1.59 0.73
N LEU A 407 1.34 1.02 1.71
CA LEU A 407 1.42 1.40 3.12
C LEU A 407 2.84 1.27 3.66
N LEU A 408 3.53 0.14 3.42
CA LEU A 408 4.91 -0.03 3.89
C LEU A 408 5.89 0.78 3.04
N ILE A 409 5.75 0.79 1.71
CA ILE A 409 6.68 1.44 0.79
C ILE A 409 6.72 2.95 1.03
N GLU A 410 5.56 3.62 0.96
CA GLU A 410 5.44 5.06 1.18
C GLU A 410 5.68 5.43 2.64
N GLY A 411 5.21 4.59 3.55
CA GLY A 411 5.47 4.75 4.98
C GLY A 411 6.96 4.73 5.31
N TRP A 412 7.73 3.84 4.68
CA TRP A 412 9.17 3.72 4.87
C TRP A 412 9.91 4.93 4.32
N GLY A 413 9.68 5.30 3.05
CA GLY A 413 10.29 6.50 2.45
C GLY A 413 10.03 7.73 3.32
N PHE A 414 8.79 7.87 3.81
CA PHE A 414 8.42 9.01 4.64
C PHE A 414 8.96 8.97 6.08
N TYR A 415 9.12 7.77 6.64
CA TYR A 415 9.84 7.57 7.90
C TYR A 415 11.32 7.94 7.75
N CYS A 416 11.95 7.61 6.62
CA CYS A 416 13.35 7.92 6.34
C CYS A 416 13.64 9.41 6.20
N GLU A 417 12.72 10.20 5.62
CA GLU A 417 12.82 11.67 5.60
C GLU A 417 12.99 12.23 7.02
N GLN A 418 12.13 11.82 7.94
CA GLN A 418 12.20 12.27 9.34
C GLN A 418 13.49 11.80 10.01
N LEU A 419 13.88 10.54 9.80
CA LEU A 419 15.09 9.97 10.38
C LEU A 419 16.35 10.75 9.94
N LEU A 420 16.41 11.13 8.66
CA LEU A 420 17.51 11.93 8.12
C LEU A 420 17.48 13.35 8.69
N ALA A 421 16.32 14.02 8.72
CA ALA A 421 16.20 15.37 9.28
C ALA A 421 16.57 15.42 10.76
N ASP A 422 16.15 14.42 11.56
CA ASP A 422 16.46 14.32 12.99
C ASP A 422 17.96 14.06 13.25
N SER A 423 18.69 13.51 12.27
CA SER A 423 20.14 13.36 12.34
C SER A 423 20.90 14.69 12.15
N GLY A 424 20.20 15.75 11.71
CA GLY A 424 20.76 17.07 11.43
C GLY A 424 21.28 17.25 10.00
N ILE A 425 21.15 16.25 9.13
CA ILE A 425 21.46 16.39 7.69
C ILE A 425 20.42 17.31 7.04
N GLY A 426 20.86 18.17 6.12
CA GLY A 426 20.03 19.21 5.51
C GLY A 426 19.75 20.43 6.41
N GLY A 427 20.10 20.38 7.70
CA GLY A 427 19.96 21.51 8.63
C GLY A 427 18.50 21.86 8.97
N SER A 428 18.29 23.07 9.48
CA SER A 428 16.94 23.52 9.89
C SER A 428 15.98 23.69 8.71
N GLU A 429 16.48 24.02 7.51
CA GLU A 429 15.64 24.16 6.31
C GLU A 429 14.99 22.82 5.93
N ALA A 430 15.76 21.72 5.87
CA ALA A 430 15.22 20.40 5.61
C ALA A 430 14.25 19.94 6.71
N LYS A 431 14.56 20.22 7.99
CA LYS A 431 13.66 19.89 9.10
C LYS A 431 12.30 20.60 9.00
N LEU A 432 12.31 21.90 8.68
CA LEU A 432 11.09 22.71 8.54
C LEU A 432 10.26 22.31 7.32
N LEU A 433 10.91 22.10 6.17
CA LEU A 433 10.24 21.62 4.96
C LEU A 433 9.65 20.22 5.17
N GLY A 434 10.37 19.33 5.84
CA GLY A 434 9.90 17.99 6.18
C GLY A 434 8.70 18.01 7.14
N LEU A 435 8.60 19.00 8.04
CA LEU A 435 7.41 19.19 8.89
C LEU A 435 6.22 19.75 8.10
N LYS A 436 6.45 20.70 7.19
CA LYS A 436 5.40 21.19 6.27
C LYS A 436 4.86 20.05 5.38
N ASP A 437 5.73 19.18 4.91
CA ASP A 437 5.35 18.02 4.10
C ASP A 437 4.62 16.95 4.92
N GLN A 438 4.93 16.83 6.22
CA GLN A 438 4.12 16.08 7.18
C GLN A 438 2.73 16.64 7.37
N LEU A 439 2.56 17.95 7.41
CA LEU A 439 1.24 18.54 7.55
C LEU A 439 0.39 18.19 6.33
N TRP A 440 0.97 18.32 5.12
CA TRP A 440 0.31 17.92 3.89
C TRP A 440 -0.08 16.43 3.85
N ARG A 441 0.86 15.53 4.18
CA ARG A 441 0.60 14.08 4.17
C ARG A 441 -0.31 13.63 5.31
N ALA A 442 -0.43 14.40 6.40
CA ALA A 442 -1.47 14.21 7.41
C ALA A 442 -2.85 14.61 6.88
N CYS A 443 -2.96 15.75 6.19
CA CYS A 443 -4.21 16.14 5.51
C CYS A 443 -4.66 15.06 4.52
N ARG A 444 -3.73 14.46 3.76
CA ARG A 444 -4.05 13.36 2.82
C ARG A 444 -4.80 12.19 3.48
N VAL A 445 -4.57 11.87 4.76
CA VAL A 445 -5.31 10.81 5.45
C VAL A 445 -6.80 11.16 5.58
N VAL A 446 -7.09 12.41 5.98
CA VAL A 446 -8.46 12.91 6.12
C VAL A 446 -9.13 13.00 4.75
N LEU A 447 -8.42 13.52 3.76
CA LEU A 447 -8.91 13.70 2.39
C LEU A 447 -9.26 12.38 1.72
N ASP A 448 -8.34 11.40 1.76
CA ASP A 448 -8.52 10.08 1.11
C ASP A 448 -9.80 9.41 1.61
N VAL A 449 -9.96 9.32 2.93
CA VAL A 449 -11.17 8.75 3.50
C VAL A 449 -12.40 9.61 3.20
N GLY A 450 -12.31 10.93 3.39
CA GLY A 450 -13.44 11.84 3.23
C GLY A 450 -14.01 11.83 1.81
N ILE A 451 -13.18 11.93 0.78
CA ILE A 451 -13.64 11.96 -0.62
C ILE A 451 -14.18 10.61 -1.07
N HIS A 452 -13.61 9.50 -0.58
CA HIS A 452 -14.00 8.17 -1.02
C HIS A 452 -15.19 7.59 -0.26
N SER A 453 -15.39 7.97 1.01
CA SER A 453 -16.62 7.69 1.76
C SER A 453 -17.79 8.57 1.33
N GLY A 454 -17.51 9.71 0.67
CA GLY A 454 -18.52 10.69 0.25
C GLY A 454 -18.86 11.72 1.32
N GLU A 455 -18.09 11.77 2.41
CA GLU A 455 -18.24 12.76 3.48
C GLU A 455 -17.65 14.14 3.13
N MET A 456 -16.73 14.20 2.15
CA MET A 456 -16.04 15.43 1.75
C MET A 456 -16.18 15.70 0.23
N GLY A 457 -16.53 16.94 -0.10
CA GLY A 457 -16.61 17.40 -1.49
C GLY A 457 -15.25 17.77 -2.10
N PHE A 458 -15.20 17.93 -3.43
CA PHE A 458 -13.98 18.33 -4.13
C PHE A 458 -13.44 19.69 -3.64
N ASP A 459 -14.29 20.72 -3.60
CA ASP A 459 -13.88 22.07 -3.20
C ASP A 459 -13.43 22.13 -1.73
N GLU A 460 -14.08 21.36 -0.85
CA GLU A 460 -13.71 21.25 0.57
C GLU A 460 -12.34 20.58 0.74
N ALA A 461 -12.07 19.53 -0.05
CA ALA A 461 -10.76 18.89 -0.07
C ALA A 461 -9.65 19.84 -0.54
N VAL A 462 -9.93 20.65 -1.56
CA VAL A 462 -9.00 21.68 -2.06
C VAL A 462 -8.77 22.75 -1.00
N GLU A 463 -9.83 23.25 -0.37
CA GLU A 463 -9.75 24.25 0.70
C GLU A 463 -8.88 23.74 1.86
N MET A 464 -9.01 22.48 2.27
CA MET A 464 -8.16 21.90 3.32
C MET A 464 -6.67 21.91 2.93
N LEU A 465 -6.32 21.56 1.68
CA LEU A 465 -4.93 21.59 1.24
C LEU A 465 -4.36 23.01 1.19
N VAL A 466 -5.16 24.00 0.80
CA VAL A 466 -4.75 25.40 0.76
C VAL A 466 -4.62 25.97 2.17
N GLU A 467 -5.69 25.89 2.96
CA GLU A 467 -5.78 26.57 4.25
C GLU A 467 -4.97 25.86 5.33
N VAL A 468 -4.96 24.53 5.37
CA VAL A 468 -4.25 23.77 6.42
C VAL A 468 -2.82 23.46 5.99
N ALA A 469 -2.64 22.84 4.82
CA ALA A 469 -1.32 22.38 4.38
C ALA A 469 -0.47 23.47 3.68
N GLY A 470 -1.06 24.63 3.35
CA GLY A 470 -0.35 25.74 2.73
C GLY A 470 0.08 25.46 1.28
N LEU A 471 -0.66 24.62 0.56
CA LEU A 471 -0.45 24.43 -0.87
C LEU A 471 -1.01 25.62 -1.66
N GLU A 472 -0.40 25.87 -2.82
CA GLU A 472 -0.97 26.79 -3.81
C GLU A 472 -2.23 26.17 -4.44
N LEU A 473 -3.22 26.99 -4.77
CA LEU A 473 -4.54 26.54 -5.24
C LEU A 473 -4.45 25.58 -6.43
N GLU A 474 -3.65 25.92 -7.44
CA GLU A 474 -3.48 25.09 -8.64
C GLU A 474 -2.89 23.70 -8.32
N GLY A 475 -1.92 23.66 -7.40
CA GLY A 475 -1.33 22.41 -6.91
C GLY A 475 -2.31 21.59 -6.06
N ALA A 476 -3.10 22.24 -5.21
CA ALA A 476 -4.14 21.60 -4.42
C ALA A 476 -5.24 20.98 -5.30
N GLU A 477 -5.72 21.71 -6.31
CA GLU A 477 -6.67 21.19 -7.29
C GLU A 477 -6.12 19.96 -8.02
N ALA A 478 -4.90 20.03 -8.55
CA ALA A 478 -4.26 18.91 -9.24
C ALA A 478 -4.15 17.66 -8.36
N GLU A 479 -3.80 17.85 -7.09
CA GLU A 479 -3.70 16.78 -6.11
C GLU A 479 -5.04 16.13 -5.80
N VAL A 480 -6.07 16.93 -5.48
CA VAL A 480 -7.42 16.38 -5.21
C VAL A 480 -7.96 15.65 -6.43
N ARG A 481 -7.72 16.16 -7.65
CA ARG A 481 -8.10 15.45 -8.89
C ARG A 481 -7.50 14.06 -8.97
N ARG A 482 -6.21 13.92 -8.65
CA ARG A 482 -5.49 12.63 -8.61
C ARG A 482 -6.02 11.72 -7.50
N TYR A 483 -6.35 12.27 -6.33
CA TYR A 483 -6.84 11.48 -5.20
C TYR A 483 -8.16 10.79 -5.57
N THR A 484 -9.04 11.47 -6.31
CA THR A 484 -10.37 10.92 -6.64
C THR A 484 -10.35 9.56 -7.35
N SER A 485 -9.27 9.15 -8.01
CA SER A 485 -9.15 7.88 -8.74
C SER A 485 -8.29 6.83 -8.03
N SER A 486 -7.88 7.05 -6.78
CA SER A 486 -6.92 6.17 -6.09
C SER A 486 -7.27 5.93 -4.61
N PRO A 487 -8.44 5.32 -4.33
CA PRO A 487 -8.91 5.10 -2.97
C PRO A 487 -7.94 4.29 -2.12
N GLY A 488 -7.56 4.84 -0.96
CA GLY A 488 -6.67 4.18 0.00
C GLY A 488 -5.18 4.43 -0.23
N TYR A 489 -4.80 5.05 -1.35
CA TYR A 489 -3.40 5.32 -1.64
C TYR A 489 -2.85 6.46 -0.78
N GLN A 490 -3.58 7.56 -0.64
CA GLN A 490 -3.00 8.82 -0.13
C GLN A 490 -2.76 8.78 1.37
N LEU A 491 -3.56 8.01 2.11
CA LEU A 491 -3.32 7.74 3.53
C LEU A 491 -2.03 6.95 3.79
N CYS A 492 -1.52 6.21 2.80
CA CYS A 492 -0.42 5.25 3.00
C CYS A 492 0.87 5.91 3.51
N TYR A 493 1.16 7.14 3.10
CA TYR A 493 2.34 7.89 3.54
C TYR A 493 2.35 8.05 5.07
N ALA A 494 1.35 8.75 5.61
CA ALA A 494 1.33 9.10 7.03
C ALA A 494 0.95 7.91 7.91
N MET A 495 -0.02 7.08 7.49
CA MET A 495 -0.41 5.89 8.25
C MET A 495 0.69 4.82 8.26
N GLY A 496 1.41 4.66 7.14
CA GLY A 496 2.55 3.76 7.06
C GLY A 496 3.72 4.22 7.93
N LYS A 497 4.07 5.51 7.87
CA LYS A 497 5.10 6.10 8.74
C LYS A 497 4.74 5.92 10.23
N ARG A 498 3.47 6.13 10.58
CA ARG A 498 2.95 5.93 11.94
C ARG A 498 3.14 4.47 12.38
N ALA A 499 2.71 3.51 11.56
CA ALA A 499 2.85 2.08 11.87
C ALA A 499 4.32 1.67 12.09
N ILE A 500 5.24 2.11 11.25
CA ILE A 500 6.68 1.82 11.40
C ILE A 500 7.23 2.46 12.68
N THR A 501 6.83 3.70 12.98
CA THR A 501 7.26 4.41 14.18
C THR A 501 6.77 3.72 15.44
N GLU A 502 5.50 3.31 15.49
CA GLU A 502 4.91 2.59 16.63
C GLU A 502 5.59 1.22 16.84
N LEU A 503 5.91 0.49 15.77
CA LEU A 503 6.69 -0.74 15.85
C LEU A 503 8.10 -0.50 16.39
N ARG A 504 8.77 0.56 15.93
CA ARG A 504 10.10 0.96 16.42
C ARG A 504 10.07 1.28 17.91
N GLU A 505 9.11 2.09 18.36
CA GLU A 505 8.98 2.46 19.76
C GLU A 505 8.63 1.27 20.66
N SER A 506 7.82 0.34 20.15
CA SER A 506 7.52 -0.93 20.81
C SER A 506 8.78 -1.80 20.96
N ALA A 507 9.56 -1.97 19.89
CA ALA A 507 10.83 -2.70 19.92
C ALA A 507 11.84 -2.03 20.86
N ARG A 508 11.96 -0.70 20.82
CA ARG A 508 12.83 0.08 21.72
C ARG A 508 12.43 -0.09 23.18
N THR A 509 11.14 -0.09 23.48
CA THR A 509 10.62 -0.31 24.83
C THR A 509 10.94 -1.73 25.34
N ARG A 510 10.78 -2.75 24.49
CA ARG A 510 11.08 -4.15 24.83
C ARG A 510 12.57 -4.41 25.04
N LEU A 511 13.43 -3.88 24.16
CA LEU A 511 14.88 -4.13 24.20
C LEU A 511 15.63 -3.19 25.15
N GLY A 512 15.06 -2.04 25.49
CA GLY A 512 15.70 -1.05 26.37
C GLY A 512 17.09 -0.64 25.87
N ALA A 513 18.11 -0.81 26.72
CA ALA A 513 19.49 -0.47 26.39
C ALA A 513 20.12 -1.35 25.28
N SER A 514 19.50 -2.49 24.95
CA SER A 514 19.93 -3.38 23.87
C SER A 514 19.32 -3.01 22.52
N PHE A 515 18.47 -1.98 22.45
CA PHE A 515 17.88 -1.54 21.19
C PHE A 515 18.97 -1.00 20.26
N ASP A 516 18.99 -1.54 19.05
CA ASP A 516 19.81 -1.07 17.94
C ASP A 516 18.91 -0.81 16.73
N ILE A 517 18.94 0.42 16.22
CA ILE A 517 18.07 0.85 15.14
C ILE A 517 18.40 0.13 13.82
N GLY A 518 19.67 -0.16 13.57
CA GLY A 518 20.12 -0.88 12.37
C GLY A 518 19.64 -2.33 12.35
N LEU A 519 19.69 -3.01 13.50
CA LEU A 519 19.14 -4.35 13.66
C LEU A 519 17.62 -4.36 13.53
N PHE A 520 16.92 -3.37 14.08
CA PHE A 520 15.48 -3.23 13.91
C PHE A 520 15.10 -3.03 12.44
N HIS A 521 15.73 -2.09 11.73
CA HIS A 521 15.45 -1.88 10.30
C HIS A 521 15.83 -3.10 9.45
N LYS A 522 16.94 -3.78 9.75
CA LYS A 522 17.29 -5.04 9.08
C LYS A 522 16.20 -6.10 9.25
N ALA A 523 15.66 -6.26 10.47
CA ALA A 523 14.58 -7.20 10.73
C ALA A 523 13.29 -6.81 9.99
N LEU A 524 12.90 -5.53 10.04
CA LEU A 524 11.72 -5.00 9.37
C LEU A 524 11.79 -5.19 7.85
N LEU A 525 12.88 -4.79 7.22
CA LEU A 525 13.08 -4.90 5.77
C LEU A 525 13.24 -6.36 5.30
N GLY A 526 13.60 -7.27 6.20
CA GLY A 526 13.67 -8.71 5.92
C GLY A 526 12.31 -9.37 5.63
N TYR A 527 11.19 -8.69 5.90
CA TYR A 527 9.86 -9.16 5.52
C TYR A 527 9.45 -8.72 4.11
N GLY A 528 10.22 -7.86 3.44
CA GLY A 528 9.87 -7.31 2.13
C GLY A 528 8.87 -6.17 2.23
N SER A 529 8.10 -5.93 1.16
CA SER A 529 7.14 -4.83 1.06
C SER A 529 5.73 -5.24 1.54
N ILE A 530 5.61 -5.95 2.66
CA ILE A 530 4.31 -6.47 3.15
C ILE A 530 3.66 -5.51 4.17
N PRO A 531 2.32 -5.49 4.35
CA PRO A 531 1.68 -4.65 5.36
C PRO A 531 2.22 -4.94 6.78
N PRO A 532 2.58 -3.91 7.58
CA PRO A 532 3.17 -4.09 8.91
C PRO A 532 2.38 -5.01 9.84
N ALA A 533 1.05 -4.95 9.78
CA ALA A 533 0.16 -5.76 10.62
C ALA A 533 0.35 -7.28 10.43
N LEU A 534 0.83 -7.73 9.27
CA LEU A 534 1.01 -9.17 9.00
C LEU A 534 2.22 -9.77 9.72
N PHE A 535 3.19 -8.95 10.13
CA PHE A 535 4.44 -9.44 10.73
C PHE A 535 4.85 -8.75 12.03
N ALA A 536 4.09 -7.74 12.48
CA ALA A 536 4.36 -6.97 13.69
C ALA A 536 4.72 -7.84 14.90
N ASP A 537 3.88 -8.81 15.23
CA ASP A 537 4.10 -9.69 16.39
C ASP A 537 5.30 -10.59 16.22
N HIS A 538 5.52 -11.12 15.01
CA HIS A 538 6.69 -11.92 14.67
C HIS A 538 7.99 -11.13 14.81
N LEU A 539 8.00 -9.90 14.29
CA LEU A 539 9.14 -9.00 14.44
C LEU A 539 9.41 -8.70 15.92
N LEU A 540 8.37 -8.33 16.68
CA LEU A 540 8.50 -7.97 18.09
C LEU A 540 8.86 -9.16 18.99
N ALA A 541 8.54 -10.39 18.58
CA ALA A 541 8.97 -11.62 19.24
C ALA A 541 10.41 -11.99 18.88
N SER A 542 10.86 -11.70 17.64
CA SER A 542 12.24 -11.98 17.21
C SER A 542 13.30 -11.09 17.88
N VAL A 543 12.88 -9.94 18.39
CA VAL A 543 13.72 -8.99 19.13
C VAL A 543 13.65 -9.27 20.64
N GLU A 544 14.28 -10.36 21.12
CA GLU A 544 14.38 -10.66 22.55
C GLU A 544 15.54 -9.91 23.24
N PRO A 545 15.37 -9.47 24.50
CA PRO A 545 16.49 -8.99 25.31
C PRO A 545 17.50 -10.12 25.48
N ALA A 546 18.77 -9.88 25.14
CA ALA A 546 19.82 -10.85 25.41
C ALA A 546 19.83 -11.18 26.90
N GLY A 547 19.46 -12.42 27.26
CA GLY A 547 19.72 -12.95 28.60
C GLY A 547 21.21 -12.77 28.93
N GLU A 548 21.54 -12.47 30.19
CA GLU A 548 22.90 -12.18 30.63
C GLU A 548 23.88 -13.31 30.23
N GLY A 549 24.55 -13.15 29.08
CA GLY A 549 25.59 -14.04 28.60
C GLY A 549 25.48 -14.44 27.13
N GLY A 550 25.85 -13.55 26.21
CA GLY A 550 26.08 -13.92 24.82
C GLY A 550 26.01 -12.74 23.84
N ARG A 551 27.14 -12.03 23.67
CA ARG A 551 27.35 -11.23 22.46
C ARG A 551 27.83 -12.20 21.38
N ASP A 552 26.90 -12.83 20.66
CA ASP A 552 27.12 -13.42 19.33
C ASP A 552 25.79 -13.96 18.78
N GLY A 553 25.33 -13.40 17.65
CA GLY A 553 24.45 -14.05 16.67
C GLY A 553 22.92 -13.92 16.85
N ILE A 554 22.30 -13.09 16.00
CA ILE A 554 20.94 -13.37 15.51
C ILE A 554 21.08 -14.57 14.55
N GLY A 555 20.67 -15.75 15.00
CA GLY A 555 20.55 -16.97 14.18
C GLY A 555 19.10 -17.23 13.76
N PRO A 556 18.85 -18.13 12.79
CA PRO A 556 17.50 -18.54 12.41
C PRO A 556 16.78 -19.21 13.60
N PRO A 557 15.43 -19.26 13.61
CA PRO A 557 14.66 -19.59 14.79
C PRO A 557 15.07 -20.93 15.39
N ALA A 558 15.43 -20.91 16.68
CA ALA A 558 15.52 -22.12 17.47
C ALA A 558 14.12 -22.74 17.59
N GLN A 559 14.01 -24.04 17.31
CA GLN A 559 12.79 -24.81 17.54
C GLN A 559 12.32 -24.60 18.99
N LEU A 560 11.12 -24.06 19.16
CA LEU A 560 10.45 -23.91 20.46
C LEU A 560 10.25 -25.29 21.08
N ALA A 561 11.15 -25.67 21.99
CA ALA A 561 10.97 -26.73 22.95
C ALA A 561 11.28 -26.19 24.34
N GLY A 562 10.25 -25.75 25.07
CA GLY A 562 10.37 -25.39 26.49
C GLY A 562 9.27 -24.47 26.98
N ASP A 563 8.39 -25.02 27.82
CA ASP A 563 7.35 -24.32 28.59
C ASP A 563 7.97 -23.26 29.53
N PRO A 564 7.68 -21.94 29.36
CA PRO A 564 8.10 -20.94 30.33
C PRO A 564 7.17 -20.99 31.54
N GLY A 565 7.75 -21.20 32.73
CA GLY A 565 7.04 -21.29 34.00
C GLY A 565 6.32 -19.99 34.38
N GLY A 566 5.10 -19.81 33.86
CA GLY A 566 4.09 -18.85 34.34
C GLY A 566 3.04 -19.53 35.22
N SER A 567 2.32 -18.75 36.03
CA SER A 567 1.21 -19.28 36.84
C SER A 567 0.10 -19.84 35.94
N ALA A 568 -0.76 -20.73 36.44
CA ALA A 568 -1.84 -21.32 35.64
C ALA A 568 -2.76 -20.24 35.02
N ARG A 569 -2.93 -19.12 35.74
CA ARG A 569 -3.63 -17.92 35.28
C ARG A 569 -2.98 -17.26 34.07
N ASP A 570 -1.65 -17.16 34.03
CA ASP A 570 -0.94 -16.52 32.92
C ASP A 570 -0.97 -17.39 31.67
N LYS A 571 -0.86 -18.71 31.86
CA LYS A 571 -1.01 -19.70 30.77
C LYS A 571 -2.44 -19.71 30.22
N LEU A 572 -3.43 -19.53 31.09
CA LEU A 572 -4.84 -19.46 30.71
C LEU A 572 -5.18 -18.13 30.01
N LEU A 573 -4.68 -16.99 30.50
CA LEU A 573 -4.86 -15.69 29.82
C LEU A 573 -4.23 -15.71 28.43
N ALA A 574 -3.00 -16.23 28.30
CA ALA A 574 -2.34 -16.36 27.01
C ALA A 574 -3.11 -17.27 26.04
N ARG A 575 -3.73 -18.36 26.54
CA ARG A 575 -4.59 -19.24 25.74
C ARG A 575 -5.92 -18.58 25.36
N ILE A 576 -6.54 -17.81 26.26
CA ILE A 576 -7.78 -17.07 25.98
C ILE A 576 -7.53 -15.98 24.94
N THR A 577 -6.43 -15.21 25.06
CA THR A 577 -6.03 -14.22 24.07
C THR A 577 -5.78 -14.88 22.71
N ALA A 578 -5.05 -16.01 22.69
CA ALA A 578 -4.80 -16.76 21.46
C ALA A 578 -6.08 -17.36 20.82
N ILE A 579 -7.09 -17.74 21.62
CA ILE A 579 -8.40 -18.20 21.11
C ILE A 579 -9.17 -17.02 20.52
N ASN A 580 -9.19 -15.88 21.19
CA ASN A 580 -9.87 -14.68 20.73
C ASN A 580 -9.24 -14.18 19.42
N GLU A 581 -7.91 -14.14 19.36
CA GLU A 581 -7.15 -13.83 18.14
C GLU A 581 -7.41 -14.84 17.03
N ARG A 582 -7.52 -16.14 17.31
CA ARG A 582 -7.87 -17.17 16.30
C ARG A 582 -9.30 -17.04 15.79
N CYS A 583 -10.24 -16.65 16.64
CA CYS A 583 -11.62 -16.38 16.26
C CYS A 583 -11.72 -15.14 15.37
N TRP A 584 -11.00 -14.07 15.72
CA TRP A 584 -10.86 -12.89 14.87
C TRP A 584 -10.16 -13.22 13.56
N LEU A 585 -9.06 -13.98 13.58
CA LEU A 585 -8.36 -14.48 12.40
C LEU A 585 -9.26 -15.37 11.54
N ALA A 586 -10.19 -16.15 12.10
CA ALA A 586 -11.11 -16.99 11.31
C ALA A 586 -12.19 -16.17 10.59
N ILE A 587 -12.74 -15.14 11.26
CA ILE A 587 -13.64 -14.15 10.65
C ILE A 587 -12.88 -13.36 9.57
N TRP A 588 -11.65 -12.96 9.87
CA TRP A 588 -10.76 -12.18 8.99
C TRP A 588 -10.22 -12.97 7.79
N LYS A 589 -10.03 -14.29 7.90
CA LYS A 589 -9.38 -15.13 6.87
C LYS A 589 -10.34 -15.71 5.84
N TYR A 590 -11.65 -15.75 6.08
CA TYR A 590 -12.55 -16.54 5.23
C TYR A 590 -13.79 -15.85 4.66
N ASP A 591 -14.11 -14.59 5.02
CA ASP A 591 -15.24 -13.82 4.46
C ASP A 591 -16.51 -14.70 4.24
N ILE A 592 -16.88 -15.48 5.27
CA ILE A 592 -18.02 -16.40 5.20
C ILE A 592 -19.24 -15.64 5.69
N GLU A 593 -20.11 -15.22 4.78
CA GLU A 593 -21.53 -15.09 5.10
C GLU A 593 -22.01 -16.46 5.59
N PHE A 594 -22.23 -16.60 6.90
CA PHE A 594 -22.76 -17.82 7.48
C PHE A 594 -24.25 -17.94 7.14
N GLU A 595 -24.57 -18.45 5.95
CA GLU A 595 -25.84 -19.15 5.74
C GLU A 595 -25.76 -20.48 6.50
N LEU A 596 -26.49 -20.58 7.61
CA LEU A 596 -26.73 -21.82 8.33
C LEU A 596 -27.45 -22.81 7.38
N TRP A 597 -26.72 -23.79 6.85
CA TRP A 597 -27.33 -24.90 6.12
C TRP A 597 -27.89 -25.94 7.09
N GLU A 598 -29.22 -26.08 7.08
CA GLU A 598 -29.94 -27.25 7.59
C GLU A 598 -29.35 -28.54 6.99
N MET A 599 -28.88 -29.46 7.84
CA MET A 599 -28.82 -30.87 7.49
C MET A 599 -29.59 -31.68 8.53
N ALA A 600 -30.71 -32.23 8.05
CA ALA A 600 -31.62 -33.09 8.78
C ALA A 600 -30.90 -34.18 9.57
N LEU A 601 -31.20 -34.22 10.87
CA LEU A 601 -30.88 -35.31 11.77
C LEU A 601 -31.53 -36.60 11.27
N ASP A 602 -30.73 -37.48 10.67
CA ASP A 602 -31.09 -38.90 10.64
C ASP A 602 -29.92 -39.77 11.14
N ALA A 603 -30.11 -40.17 12.39
CA ALA A 603 -29.73 -41.44 12.98
C ALA A 603 -28.40 -42.11 12.57
N THR A 604 -27.25 -41.46 12.76
CA THR A 604 -26.03 -42.12 13.28
C THR A 604 -25.01 -41.06 13.68
N GLY A 605 -24.63 -41.05 14.97
CA GLY A 605 -23.89 -39.97 15.60
C GLY A 605 -22.53 -39.64 14.98
N GLY A 606 -22.22 -38.34 15.07
CA GLY A 606 -20.92 -37.73 14.80
C GLY A 606 -21.04 -36.22 15.01
N SER A 607 -20.80 -35.73 16.23
CA SER A 607 -20.74 -34.30 16.52
C SER A 607 -19.34 -33.77 16.28
N TYR A 608 -19.21 -32.74 15.44
CA TYR A 608 -18.14 -31.76 15.55
C TYR A 608 -18.75 -30.47 16.12
N GLY A 609 -18.62 -30.31 17.43
CA GLY A 609 -18.83 -29.06 18.16
C GLY A 609 -17.66 -28.92 19.11
N MET A 610 -17.08 -27.72 19.21
CA MET A 610 -15.93 -27.33 20.04
C MET A 610 -15.42 -28.43 21.00
N SER A 611 -14.57 -29.33 20.50
CA SER A 611 -13.89 -30.29 21.36
C SER A 611 -12.63 -29.65 21.90
N GLU A 612 -12.69 -29.14 23.13
CA GLU A 612 -11.62 -29.18 24.16
C GLU A 612 -11.96 -28.22 25.32
N VAL A 613 -13.15 -28.37 25.91
CA VAL A 613 -13.39 -27.88 27.27
C VAL A 613 -13.85 -29.07 28.09
N SER A 614 -13.00 -29.53 29.00
CA SER A 614 -13.33 -30.58 29.96
C SER A 614 -14.38 -30.09 30.96
N ALA A 615 -15.06 -31.03 31.61
CA ALA A 615 -16.06 -30.70 32.64
C ALA A 615 -15.45 -29.93 33.84
N GLU A 616 -14.15 -30.11 34.09
CA GLU A 616 -13.41 -29.37 35.11
C GLU A 616 -13.13 -27.92 34.68
N GLU A 617 -12.74 -27.69 33.41
CA GLU A 617 -12.53 -26.34 32.87
C GLU A 617 -13.83 -25.54 32.77
N LEU A 618 -14.95 -26.21 32.48
CA LEU A 618 -16.27 -25.59 32.50
C LEU A 618 -16.68 -25.17 33.92
N ALA A 619 -16.32 -25.96 34.94
CA ALA A 619 -16.60 -25.64 36.33
C ALA A 619 -15.75 -24.44 36.82
N GLU A 620 -14.48 -24.37 36.44
CA GLU A 620 -13.60 -23.24 36.77
C GLU A 620 -14.07 -21.93 36.11
N LEU A 621 -14.54 -21.99 34.86
CA LEU A 621 -15.11 -20.82 34.17
C LEU A 621 -16.39 -20.30 34.83
N VAL A 622 -17.21 -21.20 35.38
CA VAL A 622 -18.42 -20.85 36.13
C VAL A 622 -18.05 -20.21 37.48
N GLU A 623 -17.07 -20.76 38.21
CA GLU A 623 -16.60 -20.21 39.48
C GLU A 623 -15.99 -18.81 39.29
N LEU A 624 -15.20 -18.61 38.22
CA LEU A 624 -14.59 -17.32 37.88
C LEU A 624 -15.62 -16.26 37.49
N ALA A 625 -16.70 -16.66 36.81
CA ALA A 625 -17.82 -15.80 36.47
C ALA A 625 -18.65 -15.36 37.70
N GLU A 626 -18.70 -16.20 38.73
CA GLU A 626 -19.33 -15.88 40.02
C GLU A 626 -18.47 -14.94 40.87
N GLU A 627 -17.14 -15.09 40.85
CA GLU A 627 -16.21 -14.24 41.60
C GLU A 627 -16.02 -12.83 41.01
N SER A 628 -16.20 -12.67 39.70
CA SER A 628 -15.96 -11.42 38.96
C SER A 628 -17.18 -10.50 38.85
N GLY A 629 -18.32 -10.88 39.44
CA GLY A 629 -19.46 -9.96 39.60
C GLY A 629 -20.43 -9.88 38.41
N GLY A 630 -20.43 -10.84 37.47
CA GLY A 630 -21.69 -11.26 36.83
C GLY A 630 -21.73 -11.56 35.32
N TRP A 631 -22.05 -12.84 35.05
CA TRP A 631 -23.03 -13.45 34.11
C TRP A 631 -22.94 -13.37 32.57
N TYR A 632 -23.17 -14.54 31.96
CA TYR A 632 -23.59 -14.84 30.58
C TYR A 632 -25.13 -14.96 30.49
N VAL A 633 -25.73 -14.77 29.31
CA VAL A 633 -27.18 -14.96 29.09
C VAL A 633 -27.43 -16.15 28.18
N ASP A 634 -28.31 -17.06 28.64
CA ASP A 634 -29.06 -18.03 27.84
C ASP A 634 -30.51 -17.51 27.76
N LEU A 635 -30.99 -17.21 26.55
CA LEU A 635 -32.36 -16.74 26.33
C LEU A 635 -33.31 -17.94 26.25
N CYS A 636 -33.75 -18.45 27.40
CA CYS A 636 -34.86 -19.39 27.45
C CYS A 636 -36.19 -18.64 27.59
N GLU A 637 -36.95 -18.54 26.48
CA GLU A 637 -38.42 -18.73 26.41
C GLU A 637 -38.97 -18.50 24.96
N ALA A 638 -38.37 -19.13 23.94
CA ALA A 638 -38.96 -19.36 22.60
C ALA A 638 -38.17 -20.46 21.87
N PRO A 639 -38.73 -21.21 20.90
CA PRO A 639 -38.23 -22.53 20.54
C PRO A 639 -36.88 -22.49 19.79
N LEU A 640 -35.83 -22.97 20.49
CA LEU A 640 -34.71 -23.84 20.11
C LEU A 640 -34.02 -23.78 18.73
N ASP A 641 -34.29 -22.81 17.84
CA ASP A 641 -33.67 -22.80 16.50
C ASP A 641 -32.63 -21.71 16.25
N ASP A 642 -32.47 -20.70 17.13
CA ASP A 642 -31.42 -19.68 16.97
C ASP A 642 -30.82 -19.29 18.33
N GLN A 643 -29.61 -19.78 18.63
CA GLN A 643 -28.83 -19.34 19.79
C GLN A 643 -27.71 -18.39 19.34
N VAL A 644 -27.76 -17.14 19.79
CA VAL A 644 -26.67 -16.17 19.61
C VAL A 644 -26.07 -15.86 20.98
N LEU A 645 -24.77 -16.15 21.15
CA LEU A 645 -23.99 -15.71 22.30
C LEU A 645 -23.52 -14.27 22.05
N THR A 646 -23.86 -13.36 22.95
CA THR A 646 -23.37 -11.97 22.90
C THR A 646 -22.83 -11.58 24.26
N PHE A 647 -21.62 -11.04 24.29
CA PHE A 647 -21.02 -10.46 25.49
C PHE A 647 -21.39 -8.97 25.54
N MET A 648 -22.03 -8.53 26.63
CA MET A 648 -22.28 -7.11 26.86
C MET A 648 -22.29 -6.76 28.36
N PRO A 649 -21.93 -5.52 28.74
CA PRO A 649 -22.03 -5.00 30.10
C PRO A 649 -23.44 -5.11 30.70
N LEU A 650 -23.53 -5.40 32.01
CA LEU A 650 -24.79 -5.62 32.74
C LEU A 650 -25.75 -4.41 32.69
N ASP A 651 -25.23 -3.20 32.64
CA ASP A 651 -26.06 -2.00 32.61
C ASP A 651 -26.68 -1.77 31.22
N GLU A 652 -25.99 -2.15 30.16
CA GLU A 652 -26.49 -2.15 28.77
C GLU A 652 -27.57 -3.22 28.58
N TRP A 653 -27.39 -4.40 29.20
CA TRP A 653 -28.43 -5.42 29.27
C TRP A 653 -29.68 -4.93 30.03
N ARG A 654 -29.52 -4.24 31.17
CA ARG A 654 -30.64 -3.73 31.97
C ARG A 654 -31.45 -2.67 31.23
N GLU A 655 -30.81 -1.84 30.41
CA GLU A 655 -31.50 -0.88 29.54
C GLU A 655 -32.30 -1.59 28.46
N ARG A 656 -31.65 -2.48 27.68
CA ARG A 656 -32.34 -3.27 26.65
C ARG A 656 -33.48 -4.09 27.23
N TRP A 657 -33.29 -4.72 28.38
CA TRP A 657 -34.30 -5.56 29.03
C TRP A 657 -35.53 -4.77 29.51
N ARG A 658 -35.34 -3.54 29.99
CA ARG A 658 -36.47 -2.65 30.36
C ARG A 658 -37.30 -2.24 29.16
N GLU A 659 -36.69 -2.14 27.97
CA GLU A 659 -37.40 -1.82 26.72
C GLU A 659 -38.32 -2.96 26.26
N ILE A 660 -38.01 -4.21 26.61
CA ILE A 660 -38.75 -5.42 26.15
C ILE A 660 -39.80 -5.93 27.15
N GLY A 661 -39.90 -5.34 28.36
CA GLY A 661 -41.06 -5.49 29.25
C GLY A 661 -41.23 -6.85 29.97
N GLY A 662 -40.17 -7.63 30.19
CA GLY A 662 -40.26 -8.95 30.85
C GLY A 662 -40.27 -8.92 32.39
N GLU A 663 -41.23 -9.61 33.03
CA GLU A 663 -41.26 -9.88 34.48
C GLU A 663 -40.25 -10.96 34.89
N VAL A 664 -39.61 -10.80 36.06
CA VAL A 664 -38.56 -11.71 36.56
C VAL A 664 -39.16 -12.85 37.40
N ARG A 665 -38.79 -14.11 37.09
CA ARG A 665 -38.76 -15.22 38.06
C ARG A 665 -37.35 -15.80 38.14
N ALA A 666 -36.64 -15.53 39.23
CA ALA A 666 -35.34 -16.13 39.50
C ALA A 666 -35.52 -17.44 40.30
N ARG A 667 -34.86 -18.53 39.85
CA ARG A 667 -34.63 -19.73 40.66
C ARG A 667 -33.14 -19.87 40.90
N ARG A 668 -32.73 -20.02 42.16
CA ARG A 668 -31.34 -20.21 42.56
C ARG A 668 -30.99 -21.68 42.41
N ILE A 669 -30.04 -22.00 41.53
CA ILE A 669 -29.50 -23.36 41.40
C ILE A 669 -28.48 -23.54 42.51
N SER A 670 -28.92 -24.06 43.65
CA SER A 670 -28.03 -24.68 44.63
C SER A 670 -28.81 -25.73 45.41
N ASP A 671 -28.80 -26.94 44.90
CA ASP A 671 -28.58 -28.20 45.65
C ASP A 671 -29.01 -29.36 44.74
N GLN A 672 -28.10 -30.29 44.46
CA GLN A 672 -28.50 -31.52 43.79
C GLN A 672 -29.43 -32.32 44.70
N GLY A 673 -30.73 -32.28 44.40
CA GLY A 673 -31.72 -33.18 45.00
C GLY A 673 -33.13 -32.61 45.01
N SER A 674 -33.79 -32.62 43.85
CA SER A 674 -35.20 -32.25 43.65
C SER A 674 -35.70 -31.05 44.47
N ASP A 675 -35.31 -29.85 44.04
CA ASP A 675 -36.23 -28.70 43.91
C ASP A 675 -35.63 -27.66 42.95
#